data_AF-A0A661ZCP0-F1
#
_entry.id   AF-A0A661ZCP0-F1
#
_cell.length_a   1.000
_cell.length_b   1.000
_cell.length_c   1.000
_cell.angle_alpha   90.00
_cell.angle_beta   90.00
_cell.angle_gamma   90.00
#
_symmetry.space_group_name_H-M   'P 1'
#
loop_
_entity.id
_entity.type
_entity.pdbx_description
1 polymer ?
#
loop_
_entity_poly.entity_id
_entity_poly.type
_entity_poly.pdbx_seq_one_letter_code
_entity_poly.pdbx_strand_id
1 'polypeptide(L)'
;MSNTRDDPTLDVRQRSQTNFDFQENIQMNVIAKIGDKIEFRTNYNTEATFDFENKLNLRYEGDEDEILQLVEAGDVNLPLNSTLITGSQSLFGIKTKMRFGKVTVTTIFSEQESETSTITVQGGAQTHDFLLKADEYESDKHFFISHYFRDNYQDALRDLPIVSSSINITKIEVWVTNIGSAVTENRNIVAFTDIGENRVIFNNQVQPRTFPRAYYPDTQSNNLFDIVDSSKVRNLDGINNYLLSEGFLPGEDFSKVELARKLGPSEYSFNSKLGFISLNSRLNENQTLAIAYQYQVIGDSSVLQVGEFSDEGITGQDALIVKLLKSTHVNTLNPIWDLMMKNVYSLSAYQVNREDFTLNILYSGDENGVPTGYFEEGPFNGKPLIQVFNLDNLNNQQNPVPDGVFDFLDNATTQGGTINSSNGRIFFPVLEPFGSYLSKALDSLGYSDLAEKYGYDSLYTLTKTGAQQYAEKNKFLISGYYKSQSGSEISLNALNVPQGSVTVTAGGVPLSENVDYTVDYTLGRVKIINEGILNSGTPINVKLESNSMFSIQTKRLMGTHVDFDLSRDFHIGGTLLNLHERPLTQKVNYGNDPISNTIWGMDYSYQTESRFITKLVDALPFISTSAKSNIAVDGEFAHFIPGHSKAVGSTGTSYIDDFEGTKSTIDMKNFGTWFLASTPQFQDNLFPEAQDTSLAYGYNRAKLSWYTIDPSVFYDKNSNIRPENITNDELSDNFVRQILEDEVSDRDIPNGESMNISVLNVAYYPEIRGPYNYDVTPTNFSAGINANGTLNEPQSRWGGMMRKIETSDFEAANIEYIEFWVMNPFADGEASNIGGGDLYFNLGDISEDVLKDSRKAYEHGLPITVNPTIDDFDTTKWGRVPNKLDLVQSFSNEAGA
;
A
#
# COMPACT_ATOMS: atom_id res chain seq x y z
N MET A 1 -4.51 -28.99 23.67
CA MET A 1 -3.06 -28.70 23.62
C MET A 1 -2.69 -27.79 24.79
N SER A 2 -1.52 -28.01 25.40
CA SER A 2 -0.97 -27.14 26.45
C SER A 2 0.27 -26.46 25.91
N ASN A 3 0.30 -25.13 25.89
CA ASN A 3 1.44 -24.34 25.46
C ASN A 3 2.02 -23.59 26.66
N THR A 4 3.34 -23.58 26.82
CA THR A 4 4.03 -22.86 27.89
C THR A 4 5.14 -22.00 27.31
N ARG A 5 5.18 -20.72 27.69
CA ARG A 5 6.18 -19.74 27.26
C ARG A 5 6.76 -19.04 28.48
N ASP A 6 8.05 -19.20 28.71
CA ASP A 6 8.78 -18.54 29.81
C ASP A 6 9.19 -17.10 29.45
N ASP A 7 8.23 -16.31 28.98
CA ASP A 7 8.43 -14.91 28.65
C ASP A 7 8.05 -14.02 29.84
N PRO A 8 9.01 -13.26 30.42
CA PRO A 8 8.75 -12.43 31.57
C PRO A 8 7.78 -11.27 31.30
N THR A 9 7.61 -10.88 30.03
CA THR A 9 6.68 -9.82 29.62
C THR A 9 5.22 -10.24 29.66
N LEU A 10 4.95 -11.56 29.66
CA LEU A 10 3.61 -12.11 29.81
C LEU A 10 3.22 -12.24 31.28
N ASP A 11 1.94 -12.02 31.55
CA ASP A 11 1.30 -12.32 32.82
C ASP A 11 1.53 -13.79 33.21
N VAL A 12 1.71 -14.06 34.50
CA VAL A 12 2.07 -15.39 35.01
C VAL A 12 1.06 -16.46 34.57
N ARG A 13 -0.23 -16.11 34.50
CA ARG A 13 -1.28 -17.01 34.03
C ARG A 13 -1.22 -17.23 32.51
N GLN A 14 -0.83 -16.22 31.74
CA GLN A 14 -0.74 -16.31 30.27
C GLN A 14 0.47 -17.11 29.81
N ARG A 15 1.50 -17.28 30.65
CA ARG A 15 2.66 -18.12 30.37
C ARG A 15 2.33 -19.59 30.19
N SER A 16 1.20 -20.08 30.70
CA SER A 16 0.74 -21.46 30.48
C SER A 16 -0.74 -21.48 30.11
N GLN A 17 -1.05 -21.85 28.87
CA GLN A 17 -2.42 -21.94 28.37
C GLN A 17 -2.74 -23.36 27.95
N THR A 18 -3.89 -23.87 28.40
CA THR A 18 -4.42 -25.17 28.01
C THR A 18 -5.72 -24.97 27.26
N ASN A 19 -5.71 -25.26 25.95
CA ASN A 19 -6.88 -25.15 25.09
C ASN A 19 -7.38 -26.54 24.70
N PHE A 20 -8.69 -26.75 24.70
CA PHE A 20 -9.29 -27.94 24.08
C PHE A 20 -9.24 -27.76 22.57
N ASP A 21 -8.67 -28.73 21.88
CA ASP A 21 -8.55 -28.73 20.41
C ASP A 21 -9.42 -29.84 19.86
N PHE A 22 -10.41 -29.48 19.05
CA PHE A 22 -11.34 -30.40 18.39
C PHE A 22 -11.36 -30.09 16.91
N GLN A 23 -10.97 -31.08 16.11
CA GLN A 23 -10.91 -31.00 14.67
C GLN A 23 -11.92 -31.99 14.09
N GLU A 24 -12.85 -31.48 13.28
CA GLU A 24 -13.89 -32.27 12.62
C GLU A 24 -13.60 -32.40 11.13
N ASN A 25 -13.31 -33.64 10.70
CA ASN A 25 -12.98 -33.97 9.32
C ASN A 25 -14.08 -34.88 8.76
N ILE A 26 -15.21 -34.30 8.34
CA ILE A 26 -16.26 -35.03 7.65
C ILE A 26 -15.93 -35.05 6.16
N GLN A 27 -15.80 -36.24 5.59
CA GLN A 27 -15.75 -36.47 4.14
C GLN A 27 -16.84 -37.47 3.79
N MET A 28 -17.91 -36.97 3.17
CA MET A 28 -19.11 -37.75 2.88
C MET A 28 -19.49 -37.59 1.41
N ASN A 29 -19.58 -38.71 0.69
CA ASN A 29 -20.18 -38.76 -0.64
C ASN A 29 -21.25 -39.85 -0.62
N VAL A 30 -22.51 -39.44 -0.73
CA VAL A 30 -23.67 -40.31 -0.60
C VAL A 30 -24.56 -40.15 -1.83
N ILE A 31 -24.88 -41.29 -2.46
CA ILE A 31 -25.91 -41.40 -3.48
C ILE A 31 -26.93 -42.42 -2.97
N ALA A 32 -28.15 -41.98 -2.73
CA ALA A 32 -29.25 -42.82 -2.27
C ALA A 32 -30.42 -42.71 -3.24
N LYS A 33 -30.94 -43.86 -3.69
CA LYS A 33 -32.19 -43.93 -4.44
C LYS A 33 -33.26 -44.52 -3.54
N ILE A 34 -34.37 -43.81 -3.37
CA ILE A 34 -35.51 -44.23 -2.54
C ILE A 34 -36.65 -44.60 -3.49
N GLY A 35 -36.81 -45.90 -3.72
CA GLY A 35 -37.71 -46.40 -4.76
C GLY A 35 -37.24 -46.01 -6.16
N ASP A 36 -38.20 -45.79 -7.07
CA ASP A 36 -37.93 -45.49 -8.47
C ASP A 36 -37.97 -43.99 -8.81
N LYS A 37 -38.44 -43.15 -7.87
CA LYS A 37 -38.76 -41.73 -8.12
C LYS A 37 -37.88 -40.72 -7.38
N ILE A 38 -37.24 -41.09 -6.28
CA ILE A 38 -36.45 -40.16 -5.45
C ILE A 38 -34.97 -40.53 -5.53
N GLU A 39 -34.15 -39.55 -5.85
CA GLU A 39 -32.69 -39.64 -5.87
C GLU A 39 -32.10 -38.51 -5.00
N PHE A 40 -31.32 -38.89 -4.00
CA PHE A 40 -30.58 -37.98 -3.14
C PHE A 40 -29.08 -38.14 -3.40
N ARG A 41 -28.41 -37.05 -3.75
CA ARG A 41 -26.97 -36.97 -3.91
C ARG A 41 -26.43 -35.90 -2.97
N THR A 42 -25.42 -36.23 -2.19
CA THR A 42 -24.69 -35.24 -1.40
C THR A 42 -23.19 -35.53 -1.45
N ASN A 43 -22.42 -34.46 -1.60
CA ASN A 43 -20.99 -34.43 -1.40
C ASN A 43 -20.73 -33.36 -0.35
N TYR A 44 -20.15 -33.73 0.79
CA TYR A 44 -19.88 -32.82 1.90
C TYR A 44 -18.49 -33.11 2.44
N ASN A 45 -17.63 -32.10 2.40
CA ASN A 45 -16.26 -32.15 2.88
C ASN A 45 -15.99 -30.91 3.75
N THR A 46 -15.70 -31.10 5.04
CA THR A 46 -15.34 -29.98 5.94
C THR A 46 -13.96 -29.40 5.63
N GLU A 47 -13.13 -30.12 4.87
CA GLU A 47 -11.84 -29.66 4.35
C GLU A 47 -11.92 -29.15 2.91
N ALA A 48 -13.13 -29.00 2.35
CA ALA A 48 -13.32 -28.36 1.05
C ALA A 48 -12.75 -26.94 1.08
N THR A 49 -11.93 -26.61 0.07
CA THR A 49 -11.40 -25.24 -0.05
C THR A 49 -12.47 -24.26 -0.52
N PHE A 50 -13.54 -24.75 -1.16
CA PHE A 50 -14.61 -23.93 -1.70
C PHE A 50 -15.99 -24.49 -1.35
N ASP A 51 -16.94 -23.61 -1.01
CA ASP A 51 -18.29 -24.00 -0.60
C ASP A 51 -19.06 -24.74 -1.71
N PHE A 52 -18.80 -24.44 -2.99
CA PHE A 52 -19.46 -25.11 -4.12
C PHE A 52 -19.06 -26.59 -4.29
N GLU A 53 -18.00 -27.05 -3.62
CA GLU A 53 -17.64 -28.48 -3.58
C GLU A 53 -18.63 -29.27 -2.71
N ASN A 54 -19.27 -28.58 -1.77
CA ASN A 54 -20.31 -29.10 -0.90
C ASN A 54 -21.65 -29.03 -1.60
N LYS A 55 -22.02 -30.12 -2.28
CA LYS A 55 -23.25 -30.22 -3.05
C LYS A 55 -24.30 -31.06 -2.34
N LEU A 56 -25.55 -30.63 -2.42
CA LEU A 56 -26.72 -31.35 -1.99
C LEU A 56 -27.77 -31.25 -3.08
N ASN A 57 -28.15 -32.38 -3.68
CA ASN A 57 -29.21 -32.43 -4.68
C ASN A 57 -30.20 -33.54 -4.31
N LEU A 58 -31.43 -33.14 -4.03
CA LEU A 58 -32.57 -34.04 -3.87
C LEU A 58 -33.46 -33.89 -5.10
N ARG A 59 -33.63 -34.96 -5.86
CA ARG A 59 -34.43 -35.00 -7.08
C ARG A 59 -35.58 -35.99 -6.94
N TYR A 60 -36.80 -35.53 -7.20
CA TYR A 60 -37.97 -36.35 -7.44
C TYR A 60 -38.31 -36.28 -8.93
N GLU A 61 -38.48 -37.42 -9.58
CA GLU A 61 -38.88 -37.54 -10.98
C GLU A 61 -40.17 -38.34 -11.08
N GLY A 62 -41.20 -37.71 -11.65
CA GLY A 62 -42.50 -38.33 -11.89
C GLY A 62 -42.52 -39.11 -13.20
N ASP A 63 -43.51 -39.99 -13.36
CA ASP A 63 -43.70 -40.72 -14.62
C ASP A 63 -44.25 -39.80 -15.72
N GLU A 64 -44.17 -40.22 -16.99
CA GLU A 64 -44.61 -39.40 -18.14
C GLU A 64 -46.07 -38.91 -18.04
N ASP A 65 -46.94 -39.68 -17.38
CA ASP A 65 -48.37 -39.39 -17.21
C ASP A 65 -48.69 -38.48 -15.99
N GLU A 66 -47.70 -38.17 -15.14
CA GLU A 66 -47.90 -37.36 -13.94
C GLU A 66 -47.83 -35.86 -14.22
N ILE A 67 -48.66 -35.05 -13.55
CA ILE A 67 -48.59 -33.59 -13.70
C ILE A 67 -47.25 -33.05 -13.18
N LEU A 68 -46.80 -33.55 -12.02
CA LEU A 68 -45.54 -33.17 -11.41
C LEU A 68 -44.42 -34.00 -12.04
N GLN A 69 -43.64 -33.39 -12.92
CA GLN A 69 -42.58 -34.07 -13.66
C GLN A 69 -41.26 -34.09 -12.89
N LEU A 70 -40.93 -32.99 -12.21
CA LEU A 70 -39.65 -32.85 -11.51
C LEU A 70 -39.79 -31.96 -10.27
N VAL A 71 -39.19 -32.36 -9.15
CA VAL A 71 -38.89 -31.48 -8.02
C VAL A 71 -37.42 -31.67 -7.66
N GLU A 72 -36.64 -30.58 -7.71
CA GLU A 72 -35.25 -30.57 -7.28
C GLU A 72 -35.11 -29.65 -6.06
N ALA A 73 -34.33 -30.06 -5.06
CA ALA A 73 -34.02 -29.25 -3.89
C ALA A 73 -32.52 -29.31 -3.56
N GLY A 74 -31.96 -28.18 -3.10
CA GLY A 74 -30.52 -27.97 -2.93
C GLY A 74 -29.90 -27.34 -4.18
N ASP A 75 -28.79 -27.84 -4.70
CA ASP A 75 -28.18 -27.40 -5.95
C ASP A 75 -29.11 -27.66 -7.14
N VAL A 76 -29.58 -26.59 -7.77
CA VAL A 76 -30.46 -26.60 -8.93
C VAL A 76 -29.93 -25.67 -10.01
N ASN A 77 -30.41 -25.87 -11.24
CA ASN A 77 -30.12 -24.98 -12.37
C ASN A 77 -31.43 -24.56 -13.06
N LEU A 78 -31.42 -23.41 -13.71
CA LEU A 78 -32.54 -22.94 -14.53
C LEU A 78 -32.06 -22.68 -15.96
N PRO A 79 -31.84 -23.72 -16.78
CA PRO A 79 -31.57 -23.49 -18.19
C PRO A 79 -32.83 -22.88 -18.85
N LEU A 80 -32.65 -21.76 -19.56
CA LEU A 80 -33.69 -21.11 -20.36
C LEU A 80 -33.24 -21.06 -21.82
N ASN A 81 -34.18 -21.30 -22.74
CA ASN A 81 -33.92 -21.28 -24.18
C ASN A 81 -34.03 -19.86 -24.76
N SER A 82 -33.49 -18.86 -24.06
CA SER A 82 -33.52 -17.45 -24.45
C SER A 82 -32.11 -16.86 -24.38
N THR A 83 -31.77 -16.06 -25.39
CA THR A 83 -30.54 -15.27 -25.45
C THR A 83 -30.66 -13.94 -24.70
N LEU A 84 -31.87 -13.40 -24.54
CA LEU A 84 -32.15 -12.18 -23.78
C LEU A 84 -32.35 -12.42 -22.28
N ILE A 85 -32.98 -13.53 -21.89
CA ILE A 85 -33.18 -13.92 -20.50
C ILE A 85 -32.43 -15.23 -20.24
N THR A 86 -31.18 -15.09 -19.81
CA THR A 86 -30.34 -16.23 -19.44
C THR A 86 -30.64 -16.65 -18.00
N GLY A 87 -30.99 -17.91 -17.78
CA GLY A 87 -31.12 -18.44 -16.42
C GLY A 87 -29.75 -18.83 -15.83
N SER A 88 -29.68 -18.89 -14.50
CA SER A 88 -28.45 -19.18 -13.76
C SER A 88 -28.20 -20.69 -13.63
N GLN A 89 -26.92 -21.08 -13.63
CA GLN A 89 -26.49 -22.47 -13.57
C GLN A 89 -26.15 -22.96 -12.15
N SER A 90 -25.87 -22.06 -11.20
CA SER A 90 -25.49 -22.41 -9.83
C SER A 90 -26.42 -21.74 -8.82
N LEU A 91 -27.47 -22.46 -8.41
CA LEU A 91 -28.49 -21.98 -7.50
C LEU A 91 -28.71 -22.98 -6.37
N PHE A 92 -28.89 -22.51 -5.13
CA PHE A 92 -29.28 -23.35 -4.00
C PHE A 92 -30.73 -23.07 -3.62
N GLY A 93 -31.64 -24.01 -3.84
CA GLY A 93 -33.06 -23.79 -3.58
C GLY A 93 -33.96 -24.91 -4.03
N ILE A 94 -35.19 -24.56 -4.43
CA ILE A 94 -36.22 -25.49 -4.88
C ILE A 94 -36.61 -25.14 -6.31
N LYS A 95 -36.59 -26.14 -7.19
CA LYS A 95 -37.09 -26.07 -8.56
C LYS A 95 -38.18 -27.10 -8.77
N THR A 96 -39.23 -26.71 -9.47
CA THR A 96 -40.37 -27.58 -9.79
C THR A 96 -40.69 -27.49 -11.27
N LYS A 97 -40.98 -28.62 -11.90
CA LYS A 97 -41.44 -28.71 -13.29
C LYS A 97 -42.76 -29.45 -13.33
N MET A 98 -43.78 -28.81 -13.87
CA MET A 98 -45.13 -29.36 -13.99
C MET A 98 -45.57 -29.35 -15.45
N ARG A 99 -46.19 -30.43 -15.92
CA ARG A 99 -46.68 -30.56 -17.30
C ARG A 99 -48.19 -30.73 -17.31
N PHE A 100 -48.88 -29.78 -17.96
CA PHE A 100 -50.31 -29.76 -18.19
C PHE A 100 -50.57 -29.95 -19.69
N GLY A 101 -50.48 -31.20 -20.15
CA GLY A 101 -50.61 -31.55 -21.57
C GLY A 101 -49.47 -30.96 -22.41
N LYS A 102 -49.77 -29.87 -23.13
CA LYS A 102 -48.82 -29.14 -23.99
C LYS A 102 -48.16 -27.94 -23.30
N VAL A 103 -48.56 -27.63 -22.06
CA VAL A 103 -48.00 -26.54 -21.28
C VAL A 103 -47.05 -27.11 -20.25
N THR A 104 -45.81 -26.62 -20.20
CA THR A 104 -44.84 -26.95 -19.15
C THR A 104 -44.57 -25.71 -18.33
N VAL A 105 -44.73 -25.78 -17.02
CA VAL A 105 -44.46 -24.69 -16.08
C VAL A 105 -43.27 -25.10 -15.23
N THR A 106 -42.20 -24.31 -15.29
CA THR A 106 -41.00 -24.46 -14.46
C THR A 106 -40.93 -23.30 -13.50
N THR A 107 -40.95 -23.56 -12.19
CA THR A 107 -40.86 -22.53 -11.14
C THR A 107 -39.63 -22.77 -10.28
N ILE A 108 -38.95 -21.69 -9.92
CA ILE A 108 -37.76 -21.73 -9.07
C ILE A 108 -37.87 -20.72 -7.92
N PHE A 109 -37.39 -21.13 -6.75
CA PHE A 109 -37.16 -20.29 -5.60
C PHE A 109 -35.81 -20.68 -5.01
N SER A 110 -34.80 -19.84 -5.18
CA SER A 110 -33.43 -20.17 -4.82
C SER A 110 -32.63 -18.97 -4.36
N GLU A 111 -31.52 -19.27 -3.69
CA GLU A 111 -30.40 -18.38 -3.53
C GLU A 111 -29.44 -18.58 -4.71
N GLN A 112 -28.94 -17.48 -5.27
CA GLN A 112 -27.95 -17.49 -6.34
C GLN A 112 -26.57 -17.32 -5.72
N GLU A 113 -25.73 -18.34 -5.89
CA GLU A 113 -24.37 -18.40 -5.32
C GLU A 113 -23.28 -17.93 -6.30
N SER A 114 -23.69 -17.59 -7.52
CA SER A 114 -22.80 -17.21 -8.61
C SER A 114 -22.97 -15.76 -9.04
N GLU A 115 -21.90 -15.23 -9.64
CA GLU A 115 -21.86 -13.92 -10.26
C GLU A 115 -21.40 -14.03 -11.71
N THR A 116 -22.06 -13.27 -12.60
CA THR A 116 -21.71 -13.25 -14.03
C THR A 116 -20.70 -12.14 -14.30
N SER A 117 -19.55 -12.48 -14.86
CA SER A 117 -18.53 -11.52 -15.31
C SER A 117 -18.35 -11.60 -16.83
N THR A 118 -18.05 -10.46 -17.46
CA THR A 118 -17.74 -10.38 -18.89
C THR A 118 -16.38 -9.73 -19.09
N ILE A 119 -15.52 -10.39 -19.86
CA ILE A 119 -14.16 -9.95 -20.17
C ILE A 119 -14.07 -9.78 -21.69
N THR A 120 -13.68 -8.60 -22.14
CA THR A 120 -13.48 -8.30 -23.56
C THR A 120 -12.00 -8.24 -23.88
N VAL A 121 -11.58 -8.93 -24.94
CA VAL A 121 -10.18 -9.02 -25.39
C VAL A 121 -10.11 -8.73 -26.87
N GLN A 122 -9.12 -7.95 -27.31
CA GLN A 122 -8.92 -7.64 -28.73
C GLN A 122 -7.48 -7.97 -29.16
N GLY A 123 -7.33 -8.81 -30.19
CA GLY A 123 -6.01 -9.18 -30.74
C GLY A 123 -5.19 -10.15 -29.88
N GLY A 124 -5.85 -11.06 -29.16
CA GLY A 124 -5.21 -12.22 -28.53
C GLY A 124 -4.59 -12.02 -27.13
N ALA A 125 -4.51 -10.78 -26.63
CA ALA A 125 -4.05 -10.47 -25.27
C ALA A 125 -4.95 -9.42 -24.63
N GLN A 126 -5.16 -9.52 -23.31
CA GLN A 126 -6.00 -8.60 -22.56
C GLN A 126 -5.39 -7.20 -22.54
N THR A 127 -6.11 -6.24 -23.08
CA THR A 127 -5.80 -4.82 -22.94
C THR A 127 -6.16 -4.37 -21.54
N HIS A 128 -5.23 -3.66 -20.88
CA HIS A 128 -5.44 -3.05 -19.58
C HIS A 128 -5.44 -1.54 -19.74
N ASP A 129 -6.55 -0.90 -19.37
CA ASP A 129 -6.65 0.55 -19.31
C ASP A 129 -5.98 1.05 -18.03
N PHE A 130 -5.36 2.22 -18.11
CA PHE A 130 -4.83 2.94 -16.95
C PHE A 130 -5.24 4.41 -16.99
N LEU A 131 -5.44 4.96 -15.80
CA LEU A 131 -5.72 6.37 -15.57
C LEU A 131 -4.96 6.77 -14.30
N LEU A 132 -3.98 7.64 -14.46
CA LEU A 132 -3.17 8.18 -13.36
C LEU A 132 -3.37 9.69 -13.28
N LYS A 133 -3.34 10.27 -12.09
CA LYS A 133 -3.28 11.72 -11.90
C LYS A 133 -1.84 12.22 -11.85
N ALA A 134 -1.63 13.52 -12.02
CA ALA A 134 -0.31 14.14 -11.92
C ALA A 134 0.37 13.94 -10.54
N ASP A 135 -0.40 13.84 -9.46
CA ASP A 135 0.14 13.59 -8.12
C ASP A 135 0.51 12.11 -7.87
N GLU A 136 0.17 11.19 -8.78
CA GLU A 136 0.42 9.75 -8.66
C GLU A 136 1.81 9.32 -9.14
N TYR A 137 2.79 10.23 -9.12
CA TYR A 137 4.20 9.90 -9.36
C TYR A 137 4.74 8.92 -8.30
N GLU A 138 5.77 8.14 -8.66
CA GLU A 138 6.46 7.24 -7.73
C GLU A 138 7.40 8.02 -6.79
N SER A 139 6.94 8.35 -5.58
CA SER A 139 7.75 8.99 -4.54
C SER A 139 8.75 8.03 -3.90
N ASP A 140 9.86 8.57 -3.37
CA ASP A 140 10.90 7.87 -2.59
C ASP A 140 11.53 6.64 -3.27
N LYS A 141 11.57 6.61 -4.61
CA LYS A 141 12.18 5.53 -5.41
C LYS A 141 13.24 5.98 -6.39
N HIS A 142 13.07 7.16 -6.99
CA HIS A 142 13.88 7.63 -8.10
C HIS A 142 14.61 8.90 -7.70
N PHE A 143 15.94 8.92 -7.81
CA PHE A 143 16.76 10.03 -7.32
C PHE A 143 17.89 10.36 -8.29
N PHE A 144 18.04 11.64 -8.63
CA PHE A 144 19.26 12.16 -9.23
C PHE A 144 20.42 12.04 -8.24
N ILE A 145 21.61 11.73 -8.74
CA ILE A 145 22.79 11.54 -7.88
C ILE A 145 23.47 12.85 -7.48
N SER A 146 23.18 13.96 -8.18
CA SER A 146 23.63 15.32 -7.86
C SER A 146 22.81 16.33 -8.68
N HIS A 147 22.79 17.60 -8.25
CA HIS A 147 22.11 18.68 -8.97
C HIS A 147 22.65 18.87 -10.38
N TYR A 148 23.95 18.63 -10.61
CA TYR A 148 24.51 18.66 -11.97
C TYR A 148 23.72 17.76 -12.93
N PHE A 149 23.41 16.53 -12.52
CA PHE A 149 22.71 15.57 -13.37
C PHE A 149 21.25 15.94 -13.57
N ARG A 150 20.60 16.39 -12.50
CA ARG A 150 19.25 16.97 -12.56
C ARG A 150 19.17 18.11 -13.57
N ASP A 151 20.06 19.07 -13.45
CA ASP A 151 20.04 20.30 -14.23
C ASP A 151 20.36 20.09 -15.72
N ASN A 152 21.09 19.02 -16.04
CA ASN A 152 21.40 18.62 -17.42
C ASN A 152 20.43 17.55 -17.98
N TYR A 153 19.49 17.03 -17.19
CA TYR A 153 18.61 15.93 -17.58
C TYR A 153 17.76 16.27 -18.82
N GLN A 154 17.12 17.45 -18.81
CA GLN A 154 16.30 17.93 -19.92
C GLN A 154 17.10 18.14 -21.21
N ASP A 155 18.27 18.76 -21.09
CA ASP A 155 19.13 19.04 -22.24
C ASP A 155 19.70 17.75 -22.84
N ALA A 156 20.01 16.76 -22.00
CA ALA A 156 20.49 15.45 -22.42
C ALA A 156 19.43 14.60 -23.14
N LEU A 157 18.14 14.88 -22.91
CA LEU A 157 17.00 14.17 -23.49
C LEU A 157 16.28 14.95 -24.60
N ARG A 158 16.76 16.15 -24.95
CA ARG A 158 16.11 17.00 -25.95
C ARG A 158 16.00 16.35 -27.34
N ASP A 159 17.03 15.60 -27.73
CA ASP A 159 17.18 15.05 -29.07
C ASP A 159 17.04 13.51 -29.05
N LEU A 160 16.07 12.99 -28.27
CA LEU A 160 15.72 11.56 -28.24
C LEU A 160 15.51 11.01 -29.67
N PRO A 161 15.95 9.77 -29.97
CA PRO A 161 16.42 8.72 -29.05
C PRO A 161 17.90 8.84 -28.65
N ILE A 162 18.63 9.86 -29.11
CA ILE A 162 20.05 10.03 -28.79
C ILE A 162 20.19 10.81 -27.48
N VAL A 163 20.73 10.16 -26.45
CA VAL A 163 21.04 10.82 -25.17
C VAL A 163 22.36 11.59 -25.28
N SER A 164 22.28 12.92 -25.25
CA SER A 164 23.40 13.86 -25.43
C SER A 164 24.14 14.16 -24.12
N SER A 165 24.62 13.13 -23.44
CA SER A 165 25.46 13.27 -22.24
C SER A 165 26.93 12.94 -22.54
N SER A 166 27.84 13.75 -21.99
CA SER A 166 29.29 13.51 -22.03
C SER A 166 29.79 12.68 -20.85
N ILE A 167 28.89 12.23 -19.95
CA ILE A 167 29.25 11.49 -18.73
C ILE A 167 29.00 10.00 -18.91
N ASN A 168 29.89 9.20 -18.32
CA ASN A 168 29.68 7.78 -18.10
C ASN A 168 30.07 7.38 -16.68
N ILE A 169 29.08 7.01 -15.87
CA ILE A 169 29.26 6.50 -14.51
C ILE A 169 29.78 5.07 -14.58
N THR A 170 30.93 4.83 -13.95
CA THR A 170 31.63 3.54 -13.99
C THR A 170 31.37 2.68 -12.75
N LYS A 171 31.11 3.32 -11.60
CA LYS A 171 30.87 2.64 -10.33
C LYS A 171 29.94 3.47 -9.45
N ILE A 172 29.02 2.80 -8.74
CA ILE A 172 28.13 3.41 -7.76
C ILE A 172 27.87 2.42 -6.62
N GLU A 173 27.91 2.91 -5.39
CA GLU A 173 27.46 2.22 -4.18
C GLU A 173 26.30 2.99 -3.57
N VAL A 174 25.24 2.28 -3.21
CA VAL A 174 24.03 2.86 -2.61
C VAL A 174 23.87 2.31 -1.19
N TRP A 175 23.67 3.20 -0.24
CA TRP A 175 23.59 2.92 1.18
C TRP A 175 22.24 3.37 1.72
N VAL A 176 21.60 2.51 2.51
CA VAL A 176 20.32 2.81 3.16
C VAL A 176 20.36 2.50 4.65
N THR A 177 19.54 3.19 5.44
CA THR A 177 19.31 2.83 6.85
C THR A 177 18.83 1.38 6.95
N ASN A 178 19.52 0.60 7.76
CA ASN A 178 19.18 -0.80 7.98
C ASN A 178 17.98 -0.90 8.95
N ILE A 179 16.90 -1.55 8.51
CA ILE A 179 15.65 -1.72 9.27
C ILE A 179 15.49 -3.12 9.87
N GLY A 180 16.52 -3.97 9.78
CA GLY A 180 16.49 -5.33 10.35
C GLY A 180 17.88 -5.87 10.68
N SER A 181 17.93 -7.14 11.05
CA SER A 181 19.18 -7.84 11.40
C SER A 181 20.03 -8.22 10.18
N ALA A 182 20.23 -7.31 9.22
CA ALA A 182 21.19 -7.54 8.14
C ALA A 182 22.60 -7.60 8.74
N VAL A 183 23.34 -8.67 8.47
CA VAL A 183 24.66 -8.96 9.08
C VAL A 183 25.83 -8.87 8.09
N THR A 184 25.57 -8.53 6.82
CA THR A 184 26.58 -8.56 5.75
C THR A 184 26.78 -7.19 5.12
N GLU A 185 28.06 -6.80 4.96
CA GLU A 185 28.49 -5.56 4.28
C GLU A 185 27.95 -4.24 4.86
N ASN A 186 27.55 -4.22 6.14
CA ASN A 186 27.14 -2.99 6.81
C ASN A 186 28.35 -2.09 7.10
N ARG A 187 28.16 -0.77 6.98
CA ARG A 187 29.17 0.24 7.30
C ARG A 187 28.56 1.41 8.04
N ASN A 188 29.35 2.00 8.92
CA ASN A 188 29.06 3.34 9.42
C ASN A 188 29.21 4.34 8.27
N ILE A 189 28.28 5.27 8.13
CA ILE A 189 28.35 6.32 7.11
C ILE A 189 28.02 7.69 7.70
N VAL A 190 28.64 8.71 7.14
CA VAL A 190 28.29 10.12 7.34
C VAL A 190 28.01 10.68 5.96
N ALA A 191 26.75 11.01 5.73
CA ALA A 191 26.23 11.46 4.46
C ALA A 191 26.05 12.98 4.49
N PHE A 192 26.76 13.72 3.64
CA PHE A 192 26.64 15.17 3.52
C PHE A 192 25.75 15.57 2.35
N THR A 193 24.97 16.64 2.47
CA THR A 193 24.17 17.18 1.36
C THR A 193 25.03 17.79 0.26
N ASP A 194 25.95 18.68 0.66
CA ASP A 194 26.71 19.53 -0.25
C ASP A 194 27.94 18.84 -0.86
N ILE A 195 28.30 17.63 -0.44
CA ILE A 195 29.44 16.92 -1.07
C ILE A 195 29.19 16.72 -2.58
N GLY A 196 30.19 17.04 -3.38
CA GLY A 196 30.08 16.98 -4.84
C GLY A 196 29.32 18.14 -5.48
N GLU A 197 28.76 19.08 -4.70
CA GLU A 197 28.01 20.22 -5.25
C GLU A 197 28.87 21.45 -5.44
N ASN A 198 28.67 22.15 -6.57
CA ASN A 198 29.34 23.42 -6.87
C ASN A 198 28.36 24.57 -7.07
N ARG A 199 27.14 24.30 -7.53
CA ARG A 199 26.18 25.35 -7.90
C ARG A 199 25.07 25.51 -6.87
N VAL A 200 24.55 24.39 -6.38
CA VAL A 200 23.47 24.35 -5.39
C VAL A 200 24.10 23.88 -4.08
N ILE A 201 24.42 24.84 -3.21
CA ILE A 201 25.04 24.60 -1.91
C ILE A 201 24.06 25.12 -0.86
N PHE A 202 23.70 24.27 0.09
CA PHE A 202 22.73 24.60 1.14
C PHE A 202 23.40 25.26 2.35
N ASN A 203 24.53 24.72 2.81
CA ASN A 203 25.21 25.24 3.98
C ASN A 203 25.98 26.54 3.65
N ASN A 204 25.71 27.61 4.39
CA ASN A 204 26.32 28.92 4.15
C ASN A 204 27.86 28.95 4.36
N GLN A 205 28.43 28.02 5.12
CA GLN A 205 29.88 27.93 5.32
C GLN A 205 30.58 27.30 4.11
N VAL A 206 29.87 26.44 3.37
CA VAL A 206 30.40 25.78 2.18
C VAL A 206 30.35 26.77 1.01
N GLN A 207 31.45 26.85 0.28
CA GLN A 207 31.68 27.76 -0.82
C GLN A 207 32.18 26.99 -2.04
N PRO A 208 31.71 27.35 -3.24
CA PRO A 208 32.09 26.66 -4.45
C PRO A 208 33.53 26.98 -4.84
N ARG A 209 34.25 25.99 -5.35
CA ARG A 209 35.55 26.24 -5.96
C ARG A 209 35.37 26.72 -7.40
N THR A 210 36.24 27.63 -7.85
CA THR A 210 36.02 28.41 -9.08
C THR A 210 36.90 27.99 -10.27
N PHE A 211 37.68 26.92 -10.16
CA PHE A 211 38.46 26.41 -11.29
C PHE A 211 37.57 25.61 -12.27
N PRO A 212 37.85 25.59 -13.58
CA PRO A 212 36.94 25.02 -14.59
C PRO A 212 36.48 23.58 -14.33
N ARG A 213 37.32 22.74 -13.73
CA ARG A 213 36.98 21.34 -13.39
C ARG A 213 35.99 21.23 -12.21
N ALA A 214 35.94 22.22 -11.31
CA ALA A 214 35.04 22.22 -10.16
C ALA A 214 33.55 22.28 -10.54
N TYR A 215 33.24 22.63 -11.79
CA TYR A 215 31.88 22.59 -12.32
C TYR A 215 31.29 21.17 -12.36
N TYR A 216 32.12 20.16 -12.59
CA TYR A 216 31.69 18.77 -12.54
C TYR A 216 31.64 18.29 -11.08
N PRO A 217 30.67 17.44 -10.69
CA PRO A 217 30.61 16.86 -9.36
C PRO A 217 31.87 16.07 -8.97
N ASP A 218 32.58 16.56 -7.98
CA ASP A 218 33.77 15.93 -7.43
C ASP A 218 33.86 16.25 -5.95
N THR A 219 34.49 15.39 -5.17
CA THR A 219 34.73 15.60 -3.73
C THR A 219 35.41 16.95 -3.46
N GLN A 220 36.15 17.49 -4.44
CA GLN A 220 36.85 18.79 -4.36
C GLN A 220 36.12 19.95 -5.06
N SER A 221 34.86 19.80 -5.46
CA SER A 221 34.11 20.84 -6.17
C SER A 221 33.72 22.03 -5.29
N ASN A 222 33.74 21.86 -3.98
CA ASN A 222 33.60 22.91 -2.97
C ASN A 222 34.67 22.78 -1.89
N ASN A 223 34.61 23.64 -0.88
CA ASN A 223 35.54 23.68 0.25
C ASN A 223 35.07 22.88 1.48
N LEU A 224 34.10 21.96 1.36
CA LEU A 224 33.55 21.21 2.51
C LEU A 224 34.66 20.50 3.31
N PHE A 225 35.62 19.88 2.62
CA PHE A 225 36.76 19.20 3.25
C PHE A 225 37.89 20.14 3.70
N ASP A 226 37.79 21.44 3.45
CA ASP A 226 38.67 22.45 4.06
C ASP A 226 38.15 22.86 5.45
N ILE A 227 36.84 22.68 5.70
CA ILE A 227 36.16 23.00 6.96
C ILE A 227 36.09 21.74 7.85
N VAL A 228 35.68 20.62 7.25
CA VAL A 228 35.45 19.36 7.95
C VAL A 228 36.71 18.49 7.95
N ASP A 229 37.23 18.22 9.14
CA ASP A 229 38.34 17.29 9.35
C ASP A 229 37.83 15.84 9.22
N SER A 230 38.14 15.25 8.07
CA SER A 230 37.79 13.85 7.76
C SER A 230 38.22 12.86 8.85
N SER A 231 39.32 13.11 9.57
CA SER A 231 39.81 12.21 10.63
C SER A 231 38.89 12.18 11.85
N LYS A 232 38.21 13.29 12.15
CA LYS A 232 37.23 13.39 13.23
C LYS A 232 35.88 12.81 12.83
N VAL A 233 35.53 12.92 11.54
CA VAL A 233 34.28 12.37 10.98
C VAL A 233 34.30 10.85 10.87
N ARG A 234 35.49 10.23 10.81
CA ARG A 234 35.62 8.76 10.82
C ARG A 234 35.01 8.13 12.07
N ASN A 235 35.10 8.80 13.21
CA ASN A 235 34.48 8.32 14.42
C ASN A 235 33.06 8.91 14.54
N LEU A 236 32.04 8.04 14.58
CA LEU A 236 30.65 8.47 14.78
C LEU A 236 30.40 9.05 16.17
N ASP A 237 31.29 8.78 17.13
CA ASP A 237 31.17 9.25 18.49
C ASP A 237 31.46 10.75 18.60
N GLY A 238 30.51 11.50 19.14
CA GLY A 238 30.65 12.95 19.29
C GLY A 238 30.61 13.74 17.98
N ILE A 239 30.40 13.09 16.83
CA ILE A 239 30.37 13.75 15.51
C ILE A 239 29.34 14.87 15.43
N ASN A 240 28.18 14.68 16.05
CA ASN A 240 27.13 15.71 16.08
C ASN A 240 27.64 16.99 16.72
N ASN A 241 28.32 16.89 17.87
CA ASN A 241 28.85 18.06 18.57
C ASN A 241 29.98 18.73 17.77
N TYR A 242 30.82 17.93 17.11
CA TYR A 242 31.88 18.44 16.24
C TYR A 242 31.31 19.20 15.03
N LEU A 243 30.43 18.57 14.26
CA LEU A 243 29.85 19.18 13.06
C LEU A 243 28.97 20.39 13.39
N LEU A 244 28.22 20.35 14.51
CA LEU A 244 27.50 21.52 15.02
C LEU A 244 28.46 22.69 15.33
N SER A 245 29.64 22.41 15.90
CA SER A 245 30.64 23.46 16.18
C SER A 245 31.25 24.06 14.91
N GLU A 246 31.24 23.33 13.80
CA GLU A 246 31.66 23.79 12.47
C GLU A 246 30.50 24.41 11.67
N GLY A 247 29.29 24.49 12.24
CA GLY A 247 28.12 25.11 11.61
C GLY A 247 27.27 24.19 10.72
N PHE A 248 27.36 22.87 10.89
CA PHE A 248 26.55 21.87 10.18
C PHE A 248 25.45 21.32 11.09
N LEU A 249 24.20 21.35 10.61
CA LEU A 249 23.03 20.87 11.33
C LEU A 249 22.72 19.40 10.99
N PRO A 250 22.49 18.53 12.00
CA PRO A 250 22.08 17.15 11.78
C PRO A 250 20.68 17.09 11.16
N GLY A 251 20.47 16.17 10.22
CA GLY A 251 19.20 15.99 9.51
C GLY A 251 19.01 16.94 8.33
N GLU A 252 19.68 18.11 8.32
CA GLU A 252 19.63 19.07 7.21
C GLU A 252 20.90 19.09 6.36
N ASP A 253 22.08 19.28 6.98
CA ASP A 253 23.36 19.34 6.26
C ASP A 253 24.05 17.97 6.17
N PHE A 254 23.81 17.12 7.15
CA PHE A 254 24.34 15.77 7.18
C PHE A 254 23.41 14.79 7.90
N SER A 255 23.52 13.52 7.54
CA SER A 255 22.92 12.40 8.27
C SER A 255 24.00 11.40 8.65
N LYS A 256 23.97 10.92 9.90
CA LYS A 256 24.83 9.82 10.34
C LYS A 256 23.99 8.56 10.41
N VAL A 257 24.50 7.45 9.90
CA VAL A 257 23.84 6.16 9.95
C VAL A 257 24.82 5.12 10.43
N GLU A 258 24.53 4.52 11.59
CA GLU A 258 25.26 3.36 12.10
C GLU A 258 24.78 2.11 11.36
N LEU A 259 25.70 1.22 10.98
CA LEU A 259 25.38 -0.04 10.27
C LEU A 259 24.48 0.15 9.05
N ALA A 260 24.72 1.17 8.23
CA ALA A 260 24.04 1.35 6.96
C ALA A 260 24.27 0.14 6.06
N ARG A 261 23.20 -0.33 5.41
CA ARG A 261 23.22 -1.48 4.52
C ARG A 261 23.56 -1.02 3.11
N LYS A 262 24.54 -1.68 2.49
CA LYS A 262 24.82 -1.56 1.06
C LYS A 262 23.75 -2.31 0.25
N LEU A 263 23.13 -1.64 -0.72
CA LEU A 263 22.19 -2.29 -1.63
C LEU A 263 22.94 -3.11 -2.69
N GLY A 264 22.44 -4.31 -2.94
CA GLY A 264 22.96 -5.16 -4.02
C GLY A 264 22.60 -4.62 -5.41
N PRO A 265 23.34 -4.98 -6.46
CA PRO A 265 23.03 -4.56 -7.84
C PRO A 265 21.67 -5.02 -8.37
N SER A 266 21.01 -5.98 -7.71
CA SER A 266 19.66 -6.44 -8.04
C SER A 266 18.55 -5.65 -7.32
N GLU A 267 18.90 -4.75 -6.40
CA GLU A 267 17.94 -3.98 -5.59
C GLU A 267 17.68 -2.58 -6.16
N TYR A 268 18.53 -2.12 -7.08
CA TYR A 268 18.39 -0.85 -7.79
C TYR A 268 18.91 -0.96 -9.21
N SER A 269 18.50 -0.01 -10.04
CA SER A 269 19.09 0.27 -11.35
C SER A 269 19.61 1.70 -11.37
N PHE A 270 20.54 2.01 -12.26
CA PHE A 270 21.02 3.38 -12.43
C PHE A 270 21.28 3.68 -13.90
N ASN A 271 21.09 4.96 -14.27
CA ASN A 271 21.37 5.43 -15.60
C ASN A 271 22.78 6.02 -15.66
N SER A 272 23.70 5.35 -16.35
CA SER A 272 25.11 5.75 -16.35
C SER A 272 25.41 7.06 -17.08
N LYS A 273 24.46 7.56 -17.89
CA LYS A 273 24.60 8.80 -18.69
C LYS A 273 23.87 9.98 -18.06
N LEU A 274 22.65 9.75 -17.58
CA LEU A 274 21.77 10.78 -17.02
C LEU A 274 21.97 10.98 -15.51
N GLY A 275 22.61 10.03 -14.82
CA GLY A 275 22.95 10.18 -13.40
C GLY A 275 21.76 10.20 -12.46
N PHE A 276 20.95 9.15 -12.51
CA PHE A 276 19.93 8.88 -11.50
C PHE A 276 19.91 7.39 -11.14
N ILE A 277 19.39 7.09 -9.95
CA ILE A 277 19.12 5.74 -9.46
C ILE A 277 17.61 5.51 -9.37
N SER A 278 17.20 4.26 -9.58
CA SER A 278 15.82 3.80 -9.47
C SER A 278 15.80 2.54 -8.60
N LEU A 279 15.21 2.67 -7.42
CA LEU A 279 15.09 1.59 -6.44
C LEU A 279 13.95 0.64 -6.81
N ASN A 280 14.10 -0.65 -6.48
CA ASN A 280 13.04 -1.63 -6.72
C ASN A 280 11.91 -1.54 -5.69
N SER A 281 12.24 -1.17 -4.45
CA SER A 281 11.29 -0.90 -3.36
C SER A 281 11.29 0.58 -3.01
N ARG A 282 10.12 1.08 -2.58
CA ARG A 282 10.00 2.42 -2.00
C ARG A 282 10.77 2.47 -0.68
N LEU A 283 11.47 3.56 -0.41
CA LEU A 283 12.06 3.80 0.91
C LEU A 283 10.99 4.25 1.90
N ASN A 284 11.12 3.83 3.15
CA ASN A 284 10.32 4.39 4.22
C ASN A 284 10.73 5.85 4.47
N GLU A 285 9.80 6.64 4.99
CA GLU A 285 10.01 8.07 5.30
C GLU A 285 11.17 8.28 6.26
N ASN A 286 11.31 7.43 7.28
CA ASN A 286 12.38 7.48 8.27
C ASN A 286 13.73 6.87 7.83
N GLN A 287 13.88 6.46 6.56
CA GLN A 287 15.14 5.95 6.04
C GLN A 287 15.98 7.05 5.37
N THR A 288 17.28 7.02 5.65
CA THR A 288 18.28 7.79 4.92
C THR A 288 18.73 7.02 3.67
N LEU A 289 18.91 7.74 2.56
CA LEU A 289 19.53 7.24 1.31
C LEU A 289 20.79 8.03 1.03
N ALA A 290 21.90 7.32 0.85
CA ALA A 290 23.18 7.92 0.52
C ALA A 290 23.92 7.13 -0.57
N ILE A 291 24.85 7.79 -1.26
CA ILE A 291 25.59 7.20 -2.36
C ILE A 291 27.07 7.59 -2.36
N ALA A 292 27.89 6.74 -2.96
CA ALA A 292 29.22 7.08 -3.46
C ALA A 292 29.29 6.68 -4.93
N TYR A 293 29.88 7.51 -5.78
CA TYR A 293 29.94 7.22 -7.22
C TYR A 293 31.19 7.78 -7.89
N GLN A 294 31.54 7.13 -8.99
CA GLN A 294 32.72 7.41 -9.79
C GLN A 294 32.34 7.43 -11.27
N TYR A 295 32.84 8.41 -12.00
CA TYR A 295 32.50 8.57 -13.41
C TYR A 295 33.64 9.21 -14.21
N GLN A 296 33.50 9.10 -15.53
CA GLN A 296 34.42 9.69 -16.49
C GLN A 296 33.66 10.65 -17.40
N VAL A 297 34.34 11.72 -17.80
CA VAL A 297 33.85 12.68 -18.80
C VAL A 297 34.51 12.34 -20.13
N ILE A 298 33.72 12.18 -21.19
CA ILE A 298 34.21 11.88 -22.53
C ILE A 298 35.15 13.01 -22.98
N GLY A 299 36.39 12.64 -23.31
CA GLY A 299 37.45 13.57 -23.70
C GLY A 299 38.36 14.03 -22.55
N ASP A 300 38.06 13.66 -21.31
CA ASP A 300 38.95 13.79 -20.15
C ASP A 300 39.49 12.41 -19.74
N SER A 301 40.75 12.37 -19.33
CA SER A 301 41.41 11.14 -18.83
C SER A 301 41.32 10.98 -17.32
N SER A 302 40.85 12.01 -16.63
CA SER A 302 40.69 12.00 -15.18
C SER A 302 39.39 11.33 -14.78
N VAL A 303 39.48 10.56 -13.70
CA VAL A 303 38.29 9.97 -13.07
C VAL A 303 37.84 10.90 -11.95
N LEU A 304 36.56 11.22 -11.93
CA LEU A 304 35.92 12.05 -10.91
C LEU A 304 35.19 11.15 -9.92
N GLN A 305 35.19 11.54 -8.66
CA GLN A 305 34.60 10.74 -7.58
C GLN A 305 33.95 11.63 -6.53
N VAL A 306 32.75 11.23 -6.11
CA VAL A 306 32.01 11.87 -5.02
C VAL A 306 31.75 10.83 -3.94
N GLY A 307 32.26 11.11 -2.74
CA GLY A 307 32.20 10.20 -1.60
C GLY A 307 33.25 9.09 -1.69
N GLU A 308 33.19 8.18 -0.74
CA GLU A 308 34.17 7.11 -0.54
C GLU A 308 33.52 5.74 -0.71
N PHE A 309 34.26 4.80 -1.29
CA PHE A 309 33.78 3.44 -1.48
C PHE A 309 34.22 2.50 -0.35
N SER A 310 33.43 1.45 -0.14
CA SER A 310 33.73 0.44 0.88
C SER A 310 35.07 -0.29 0.71
N ASP A 311 35.61 -0.34 -0.52
CA ASP A 311 36.83 -1.06 -0.91
C ASP A 311 38.11 -0.20 -0.94
N GLU A 312 38.06 1.06 -0.47
CA GLU A 312 39.20 2.00 -0.47
C GLU A 312 40.13 1.87 0.75
N GLY A 313 40.03 0.77 1.51
CA GLY A 313 40.92 0.48 2.63
C GLY A 313 40.55 1.14 3.98
N ILE A 314 39.37 1.75 4.07
CA ILE A 314 38.81 2.29 5.33
C ILE A 314 38.29 1.13 6.19
N THR A 315 38.63 1.09 7.48
CA THR A 315 38.23 -0.02 8.37
C THR A 315 36.72 -0.06 8.58
N GLY A 316 36.16 -1.23 8.93
CA GLY A 316 34.71 -1.39 9.11
C GLY A 316 34.10 -0.56 10.26
N GLN A 317 34.91 -0.18 11.25
CA GLN A 317 34.50 0.64 12.39
C GLN A 317 34.46 2.13 12.04
N ASP A 318 35.35 2.57 11.15
CA ASP A 318 35.39 3.94 10.65
C ASP A 318 34.24 4.23 9.69
N ALA A 319 33.66 5.42 9.82
CA ALA A 319 32.59 5.88 8.95
C ALA A 319 33.11 6.26 7.55
N LEU A 320 32.35 5.86 6.52
CA LEU A 320 32.53 6.32 5.15
C LEU A 320 31.89 7.69 4.97
N ILE A 321 32.55 8.58 4.24
CA ILE A 321 31.99 9.88 3.88
C ILE A 321 31.31 9.76 2.52
N VAL A 322 30.00 10.00 2.47
CA VAL A 322 29.17 9.76 1.28
C VAL A 322 28.23 10.94 1.00
N LYS A 323 27.58 10.93 -0.17
CA LYS A 323 26.58 11.95 -0.54
C LYS A 323 25.19 11.57 -0.06
N LEU A 324 24.50 12.51 0.58
CA LEU A 324 23.11 12.37 1.01
C LEU A 324 22.15 12.68 -0.16
N LEU A 325 21.21 11.76 -0.42
CA LEU A 325 20.11 11.97 -1.38
C LEU A 325 18.75 12.13 -0.70
N LYS A 326 18.53 11.47 0.44
CA LYS A 326 17.33 11.58 1.26
C LYS A 326 17.70 11.51 2.74
N SER A 327 17.25 12.47 3.53
CA SER A 327 17.39 12.49 4.99
C SER A 327 16.20 11.79 5.68
N THR A 328 16.31 11.55 6.98
CA THR A 328 15.18 11.10 7.81
C THR A 328 14.20 12.23 8.09
N HIS A 329 14.67 13.48 8.08
CA HIS A 329 13.86 14.68 8.22
C HIS A 329 13.52 15.23 6.84
N VAL A 330 12.23 15.32 6.51
CA VAL A 330 11.77 15.85 5.22
C VAL A 330 11.61 17.36 5.33
N ASN A 331 12.49 18.09 4.65
CA ASN A 331 12.39 19.54 4.49
C ASN A 331 12.35 19.87 2.99
N THR A 332 11.19 20.33 2.49
CA THR A 332 11.02 20.62 1.06
C THR A 332 11.78 21.86 0.60
N LEU A 333 12.27 22.70 1.53
CA LEU A 333 13.14 23.84 1.24
C LEU A 333 14.62 23.44 1.09
N ASN A 334 14.99 22.24 1.54
CA ASN A 334 16.34 21.73 1.38
C ASN A 334 16.55 21.23 -0.07
N PRO A 335 17.62 21.63 -0.77
CA PRO A 335 17.88 21.22 -2.15
C PRO A 335 17.89 19.72 -2.41
N ILE A 336 18.15 18.87 -1.40
CA ILE A 336 18.03 17.42 -1.59
C ILE A 336 16.61 16.98 -2.01
N TRP A 337 15.58 17.77 -1.66
CA TRP A 337 14.21 17.54 -2.10
C TRP A 337 14.08 17.55 -3.63
N ASP A 338 14.89 18.37 -4.30
CA ASP A 338 14.91 18.51 -5.75
C ASP A 338 15.61 17.33 -6.44
N LEU A 339 16.43 16.57 -5.71
CA LEU A 339 17.08 15.36 -6.23
C LEU A 339 16.10 14.20 -6.37
N MET A 340 14.99 14.18 -5.61
CA MET A 340 13.93 13.20 -5.83
C MET A 340 13.21 13.48 -7.15
N MET A 341 13.20 12.49 -8.04
CA MET A 341 12.51 12.58 -9.32
C MET A 341 11.00 12.45 -9.13
N LYS A 342 10.25 13.46 -9.58
CA LYS A 342 8.78 13.53 -9.48
C LYS A 342 8.10 13.42 -10.86
N ASN A 343 8.83 12.86 -11.83
CA ASN A 343 8.47 12.79 -13.24
C ASN A 343 8.41 11.34 -13.75
N VAL A 344 8.28 10.38 -12.83
CA VAL A 344 8.21 8.95 -13.10
C VAL A 344 6.89 8.39 -12.59
N TYR A 345 6.14 7.72 -13.46
CA TYR A 345 4.79 7.20 -13.18
C TYR A 345 4.76 5.69 -13.39
N SER A 346 4.17 4.95 -12.45
CA SER A 346 4.03 3.50 -12.57
C SER A 346 2.67 3.12 -13.11
N LEU A 347 2.66 2.29 -14.15
CA LEU A 347 1.46 1.65 -14.69
C LEU A 347 1.04 0.42 -13.85
N SER A 348 1.77 0.09 -12.78
CA SER A 348 1.62 -1.16 -12.02
C SER A 348 1.63 -2.41 -12.91
N ALA A 349 2.41 -2.37 -13.99
CA ALA A 349 2.45 -3.36 -15.04
C ALA A 349 3.84 -3.99 -15.17
N TYR A 350 3.89 -5.24 -15.63
CA TYR A 350 5.14 -5.91 -15.99
C TYR A 350 5.15 -6.28 -17.46
N GLN A 351 6.34 -6.22 -18.08
CA GLN A 351 6.58 -6.59 -19.47
C GLN A 351 5.55 -5.93 -20.42
N VAL A 352 5.48 -4.60 -20.36
CA VAL A 352 4.60 -3.80 -21.21
C VAL A 352 5.04 -3.96 -22.66
N ASN A 353 4.13 -4.43 -23.51
CA ASN A 353 4.43 -4.58 -24.92
C ASN A 353 4.40 -3.21 -25.63
N ARG A 354 5.26 -3.05 -26.64
CA ARG A 354 5.29 -1.84 -27.48
C ARG A 354 4.10 -1.80 -28.42
N GLU A 355 3.70 -2.95 -28.97
CA GLU A 355 2.52 -3.01 -29.83
C GLU A 355 1.25 -2.76 -29.00
N ASP A 356 0.35 -1.94 -29.56
CA ASP A 356 -0.91 -1.52 -28.93
C ASP A 356 -0.71 -0.83 -27.55
N PHE A 357 0.45 -0.21 -27.32
CA PHE A 357 0.63 0.73 -26.23
C PHE A 357 0.14 2.11 -26.65
N THR A 358 -0.80 2.68 -25.89
CA THR A 358 -1.24 4.07 -26.05
C THR A 358 -1.11 4.79 -24.73
N LEU A 359 -0.55 5.99 -24.75
CA LEU A 359 -0.54 6.93 -23.64
C LEU A 359 -0.89 8.30 -24.16
N ASN A 360 -1.86 8.93 -23.51
CA ASN A 360 -2.26 10.31 -23.70
C ASN A 360 -2.17 11.05 -22.37
N ILE A 361 -1.91 12.35 -22.46
CA ILE A 361 -2.06 13.26 -21.33
C ILE A 361 -3.32 14.05 -21.61
N LEU A 362 -4.21 14.09 -20.63
CA LEU A 362 -5.48 14.78 -20.66
C LEU A 362 -5.51 15.88 -19.61
N TYR A 363 -6.32 16.89 -19.82
CA TYR A 363 -6.59 17.95 -18.84
C TYR A 363 -8.08 18.00 -18.51
N SER A 364 -8.43 17.78 -17.24
CA SER A 364 -9.81 17.80 -16.74
C SER A 364 -10.14 19.17 -16.16
N GLY A 365 -10.49 20.12 -17.02
CA GLY A 365 -10.84 21.48 -16.56
C GLY A 365 -11.57 22.36 -17.57
N ASP A 366 -11.97 21.81 -18.71
CA ASP A 366 -12.65 22.55 -19.78
C ASP A 366 -14.14 22.72 -19.47
N GLU A 367 -14.78 23.73 -20.08
CA GLU A 367 -16.18 24.09 -19.81
C GLU A 367 -17.17 22.94 -20.05
N ASN A 368 -16.78 21.98 -20.89
CA ASN A 368 -17.59 20.82 -21.28
C ASN A 368 -17.50 19.66 -20.28
N GLY A 369 -16.64 19.73 -19.25
CA GLY A 369 -16.48 18.69 -18.23
C GLY A 369 -15.86 17.38 -18.72
N VAL A 370 -15.47 17.29 -19.99
CA VAL A 370 -14.80 16.12 -20.59
C VAL A 370 -13.30 16.41 -20.66
N PRO A 371 -12.42 15.53 -20.12
CA PRO A 371 -10.98 15.72 -20.24
C PRO A 371 -10.52 15.72 -21.70
N THR A 372 -9.71 16.70 -22.08
CA THR A 372 -9.21 16.86 -23.45
C THR A 372 -7.70 16.61 -23.53
N GLY A 373 -7.23 16.08 -24.65
CA GLY A 373 -5.81 15.79 -24.90
C GLY A 373 -5.00 16.95 -25.47
N TYR A 374 -5.53 18.16 -25.47
CA TYR A 374 -4.91 19.38 -26.00
C TYR A 374 -5.46 20.59 -25.24
N PHE A 375 -4.73 21.71 -25.24
CA PHE A 375 -5.27 22.95 -24.66
C PHE A 375 -6.29 23.59 -25.62
N GLU A 376 -7.41 24.10 -25.11
CA GLU A 376 -8.42 24.83 -25.89
C GLU A 376 -8.04 26.31 -26.12
N GLU A 377 -7.03 26.81 -25.40
CA GLU A 377 -6.61 28.22 -25.39
C GLU A 377 -5.09 28.37 -25.35
N GLY A 378 -4.61 29.59 -25.60
CA GLY A 378 -3.19 29.92 -25.51
C GLY A 378 -2.33 29.47 -26.71
N PRO A 379 -0.99 29.51 -26.57
CA PRO A 379 -0.05 29.28 -27.67
C PRO A 379 0.06 27.81 -28.10
N PHE A 380 -0.46 26.89 -27.28
CA PHE A 380 -0.48 25.45 -27.52
C PHE A 380 -1.86 24.96 -27.95
N ASN A 381 -2.77 25.86 -28.33
CA ASN A 381 -4.12 25.50 -28.73
C ASN A 381 -4.12 24.45 -29.87
N GLY A 382 -4.85 23.36 -29.66
CA GLY A 382 -4.99 22.26 -30.61
C GLY A 382 -3.75 21.39 -30.78
N LYS A 383 -2.69 21.59 -29.97
CA LYS A 383 -1.53 20.69 -29.93
C LYS A 383 -1.76 19.58 -28.90
N PRO A 384 -1.51 18.30 -29.25
CA PRO A 384 -1.57 17.20 -28.29
C PRO A 384 -0.66 17.45 -27.08
N LEU A 385 -1.14 17.20 -25.87
CA LEU A 385 -0.38 17.44 -24.63
C LEU A 385 0.87 16.56 -24.54
N ILE A 386 0.84 15.34 -25.09
CA ILE A 386 2.03 14.49 -25.20
C ILE A 386 3.16 15.19 -25.99
N GLN A 387 2.83 15.98 -27.00
CA GLN A 387 3.79 16.78 -27.75
C GLN A 387 4.29 17.97 -26.93
N VAL A 388 3.41 18.62 -26.16
CA VAL A 388 3.80 19.74 -25.28
C VAL A 388 4.83 19.28 -24.24
N PHE A 389 4.66 18.09 -23.67
CA PHE A 389 5.55 17.51 -22.65
C PHE A 389 6.74 16.71 -23.22
N ASN A 390 7.05 16.87 -24.52
CA ASN A 390 8.17 16.20 -25.21
C ASN A 390 8.11 14.66 -25.21
N LEU A 391 6.92 14.07 -25.11
CA LEU A 391 6.70 12.62 -25.20
C LEU A 391 6.38 12.13 -26.62
N ASP A 392 6.19 13.05 -27.58
CA ASP A 392 5.93 12.78 -28.99
C ASP A 392 6.79 13.75 -29.83
N ASN A 393 7.96 13.26 -30.22
CA ASN A 393 8.94 13.94 -31.06
C ASN A 393 9.33 13.11 -32.27
N LEU A 394 9.03 11.80 -32.27
CA LEU A 394 9.40 10.85 -33.31
C LEU A 394 8.17 10.29 -34.00
N ASN A 395 8.37 9.81 -35.23
CA ASN A 395 7.36 8.99 -35.88
C ASN A 395 7.65 7.49 -35.69
N ASN A 396 6.76 6.64 -36.18
CA ASN A 396 6.94 5.18 -36.21
C ASN A 396 8.29 4.67 -36.78
N GLN A 397 8.98 5.45 -37.62
CA GLN A 397 10.30 5.12 -38.18
C GLN A 397 11.48 5.71 -37.37
N GLN A 398 11.20 6.30 -36.21
CA GLN A 398 12.15 7.01 -35.34
C GLN A 398 12.79 8.25 -35.99
N ASN A 399 12.14 8.85 -36.99
CA ASN A 399 12.54 10.15 -37.52
C ASN A 399 11.98 11.27 -36.64
N PRO A 400 12.66 12.43 -36.49
CA PRO A 400 12.28 13.53 -35.62
C PRO A 400 11.11 14.35 -36.19
N VAL A 401 9.95 13.72 -36.28
CA VAL A 401 8.68 14.29 -36.74
C VAL A 401 7.59 13.75 -35.82
N PRO A 402 6.94 14.59 -35.00
CA PRO A 402 5.82 14.17 -34.15
C PRO A 402 4.68 13.58 -34.98
N ASP A 403 4.07 12.49 -34.51
CA ASP A 403 2.94 11.83 -35.19
C ASP A 403 1.66 11.70 -34.35
N GLY A 404 1.64 12.31 -33.16
CA GLY A 404 0.49 12.30 -32.25
C GLY A 404 0.40 11.03 -31.41
N VAL A 405 1.45 10.22 -31.37
CA VAL A 405 1.54 8.99 -30.59
C VAL A 405 2.73 9.08 -29.63
N PHE A 406 2.59 8.48 -28.45
CA PHE A 406 3.68 8.42 -27.49
C PHE A 406 4.92 7.70 -28.07
N ASP A 407 6.08 8.33 -27.95
CA ASP A 407 7.36 7.75 -28.34
C ASP A 407 7.74 6.61 -27.39
N PHE A 408 7.53 5.35 -27.78
CA PHE A 408 7.94 4.19 -26.95
C PHE A 408 9.46 3.94 -27.06
N LEU A 409 10.23 4.60 -26.21
CA LEU A 409 11.69 4.44 -26.10
C LEU A 409 12.03 3.72 -24.79
N ASP A 410 12.33 2.43 -24.93
CA ASP A 410 12.51 1.51 -23.80
C ASP A 410 13.86 1.66 -23.10
N ASN A 411 14.00 1.04 -21.92
CA ASN A 411 15.17 1.02 -21.05
C ASN A 411 15.53 2.40 -20.48
N ALA A 412 14.52 3.24 -20.20
CA ALA A 412 14.71 4.58 -19.64
C ALA A 412 15.64 4.61 -18.39
N THR A 413 15.53 3.62 -17.51
CA THR A 413 16.33 3.49 -16.29
C THR A 413 17.82 3.26 -16.52
N THR A 414 18.24 2.78 -17.69
CA THR A 414 19.64 2.42 -17.96
C THR A 414 20.25 3.17 -19.15
N GLN A 415 19.47 3.37 -20.22
CA GLN A 415 19.94 3.98 -21.47
C GLN A 415 19.44 5.42 -21.68
N GLY A 416 18.35 5.79 -21.00
CA GLY A 416 17.61 7.04 -21.21
C GLY A 416 16.56 6.86 -22.30
N GLY A 417 15.33 7.24 -22.01
CA GLY A 417 14.15 6.94 -22.80
C GLY A 417 12.88 7.41 -22.07
N THR A 418 11.73 7.03 -22.57
CA THR A 418 10.40 7.47 -22.09
C THR A 418 9.67 6.38 -21.33
N ILE A 419 10.08 5.11 -21.46
CA ILE A 419 9.47 3.98 -20.75
C ILE A 419 10.53 2.96 -20.32
N ASN A 420 10.25 2.25 -19.23
CA ASN A 420 10.93 1.01 -18.88
C ASN A 420 9.89 -0.13 -18.88
N SER A 421 9.84 -0.87 -19.99
CA SER A 421 8.81 -1.87 -20.29
C SER A 421 8.77 -3.02 -19.28
N SER A 422 9.93 -3.41 -18.77
CA SER A 422 10.08 -4.54 -17.83
C SER A 422 9.21 -4.41 -16.58
N ASN A 423 9.01 -3.19 -16.07
CA ASN A 423 8.20 -2.89 -14.88
C ASN A 423 7.22 -1.73 -15.07
N GLY A 424 6.88 -1.41 -16.34
CA GLY A 424 5.79 -0.49 -16.68
C GLY A 424 5.94 0.91 -16.09
N ARG A 425 7.13 1.50 -16.15
CA ARG A 425 7.39 2.87 -15.67
C ARG A 425 7.53 3.86 -16.81
N ILE A 426 6.79 4.95 -16.76
CA ILE A 426 6.88 6.07 -17.71
C ILE A 426 7.79 7.13 -17.13
N PHE A 427 8.74 7.60 -17.93
CA PHE A 427 9.70 8.65 -17.60
C PHE A 427 9.45 9.86 -18.50
N PHE A 428 9.13 11.00 -17.90
CA PHE A 428 9.07 12.23 -18.67
C PHE A 428 10.50 12.71 -18.97
N PRO A 429 10.77 13.21 -20.19
CA PRO A 429 12.07 13.79 -20.55
C PRO A 429 12.29 15.19 -19.95
N VAL A 430 11.32 15.67 -19.18
CA VAL A 430 11.36 16.95 -18.47
C VAL A 430 11.27 16.74 -16.96
N LEU A 431 11.89 17.62 -16.17
CA LEU A 431 12.01 17.48 -14.72
C LEU A 431 10.67 17.66 -13.99
N GLU A 432 9.94 18.70 -14.38
CA GLU A 432 8.71 19.14 -13.71
C GLU A 432 7.63 19.44 -14.76
N PRO A 433 7.13 18.40 -15.48
CA PRO A 433 6.28 18.57 -16.66
C PRO A 433 5.09 19.49 -16.39
N PHE A 434 4.33 19.19 -15.33
CA PHE A 434 3.09 19.90 -14.98
C PHE A 434 3.32 21.20 -14.19
N GLY A 435 4.56 21.48 -13.77
CA GLY A 435 4.93 22.64 -12.95
C GLY A 435 5.78 23.60 -13.76
N SER A 436 7.05 23.75 -13.35
CA SER A 436 7.90 24.82 -13.86
C SER A 436 8.20 24.73 -15.36
N TYR A 437 8.15 23.52 -15.96
CA TYR A 437 8.33 23.37 -17.41
C TYR A 437 7.20 24.05 -18.18
N LEU A 438 5.95 23.74 -17.84
CA LEU A 438 4.77 24.30 -18.51
C LEU A 438 4.60 25.78 -18.22
N SER A 439 4.76 26.20 -16.96
CA SER A 439 4.61 27.61 -16.57
C SER A 439 5.65 28.49 -17.26
N LYS A 440 6.94 28.11 -17.27
CA LYS A 440 7.99 28.84 -18.00
C LYS A 440 7.74 28.87 -19.50
N ALA A 441 7.25 27.78 -20.09
CA ALA A 441 6.93 27.73 -21.51
C ALA A 441 5.83 28.75 -21.88
N LEU A 442 4.78 28.86 -21.06
CA LEU A 442 3.69 29.83 -21.26
C LEU A 442 4.12 31.27 -20.96
N ASP A 443 4.85 31.50 -19.87
CA ASP A 443 5.37 32.81 -19.47
C ASP A 443 6.32 33.40 -20.51
N SER A 444 7.23 32.57 -21.06
CA SER A 444 8.16 33.00 -22.09
C SER A 444 7.48 33.49 -23.37
N LEU A 445 6.23 33.07 -23.60
CA LEU A 445 5.39 33.46 -24.72
C LEU A 445 4.42 34.60 -24.36
N GLY A 446 4.47 35.13 -23.14
CA GLY A 446 3.65 36.25 -22.67
C GLY A 446 2.27 35.86 -22.12
N TYR A 447 2.05 34.60 -21.73
CA TYR A 447 0.77 34.08 -21.24
C TYR A 447 0.78 33.75 -19.74
N SER A 448 1.10 34.73 -18.89
CA SER A 448 1.24 34.51 -17.44
C SER A 448 -0.05 34.08 -16.74
N ASP A 449 -1.21 34.57 -17.17
CA ASP A 449 -2.50 34.13 -16.59
C ASP A 449 -2.75 32.62 -16.85
N LEU A 450 -2.32 32.12 -18.01
CA LEU A 450 -2.40 30.70 -18.34
C LEU A 450 -1.32 29.89 -17.61
N ALA A 451 -0.12 30.46 -17.44
CA ALA A 451 0.94 29.84 -16.65
C ALA A 451 0.48 29.63 -15.20
N GLU A 452 -0.18 30.61 -14.61
CA GLU A 452 -0.79 30.47 -13.28
C GLU A 452 -1.91 29.45 -13.31
N LYS A 453 -2.84 29.49 -14.28
CA LYS A 453 -3.96 28.55 -14.38
C LYS A 453 -3.52 27.09 -14.45
N TYR A 454 -2.59 26.77 -15.35
CA TYR A 454 -2.16 25.40 -15.65
C TYR A 454 -0.96 24.92 -14.84
N GLY A 455 -0.12 25.83 -14.34
CA GLY A 455 1.07 25.47 -13.56
C GLY A 455 0.71 24.83 -12.23
N TYR A 456 1.16 23.60 -12.02
CA TYR A 456 1.02 22.86 -10.76
C TYR A 456 2.35 22.79 -10.02
N ASP A 457 2.94 23.94 -9.68
CA ASP A 457 4.25 24.03 -9.02
C ASP A 457 4.24 23.44 -7.60
N SER A 458 3.10 23.47 -6.90
CA SER A 458 2.93 22.86 -5.57
C SER A 458 3.18 21.35 -5.57
N LEU A 459 2.97 20.66 -6.70
CA LEU A 459 3.30 19.24 -6.87
C LEU A 459 4.79 18.93 -6.65
N TYR A 460 5.67 19.88 -7.00
CA TYR A 460 7.11 19.67 -6.95
C TYR A 460 7.77 20.30 -5.72
N THR A 461 7.14 21.33 -5.15
CA THR A 461 7.67 22.14 -4.04
C THR A 461 7.10 21.76 -2.66
N LEU A 462 5.96 21.07 -2.60
CA LEU A 462 5.36 20.56 -1.36
C LEU A 462 5.44 19.03 -1.30
N THR A 463 5.11 18.47 -0.13
CA THR A 463 4.85 17.05 0.03
C THR A 463 3.70 16.62 -0.88
N LYS A 464 3.62 15.33 -1.24
CA LYS A 464 2.52 14.82 -2.07
C LYS A 464 1.15 15.12 -1.46
N THR A 465 1.02 14.94 -0.14
CA THR A 465 -0.20 15.26 0.62
C THR A 465 -0.51 16.76 0.58
N GLY A 466 0.48 17.63 0.80
CA GLY A 466 0.30 19.08 0.69
C GLY A 466 -0.13 19.52 -0.71
N ALA A 467 0.43 18.91 -1.77
CA ALA A 467 0.05 19.20 -3.14
C ALA A 467 -1.40 18.81 -3.46
N GLN A 468 -1.91 17.71 -2.89
CA GLN A 468 -3.29 17.24 -3.09
C GLN A 468 -4.35 18.22 -2.57
N GLN A 469 -3.99 19.07 -1.61
CA GLN A 469 -4.88 20.12 -1.11
C GLN A 469 -5.20 21.17 -2.19
N TYR A 470 -4.36 21.30 -3.22
CA TYR A 470 -4.57 22.17 -4.39
C TYR A 470 -5.32 21.43 -5.51
N ALA A 471 -6.53 20.96 -5.20
CA ALA A 471 -7.35 20.16 -6.12
C ALA A 471 -7.68 20.89 -7.44
N GLU A 472 -7.70 22.23 -7.43
CA GLU A 472 -7.92 23.05 -8.62
C GLU A 472 -6.78 22.99 -9.65
N LYS A 473 -5.58 22.57 -9.22
CA LYS A 473 -4.40 22.36 -10.07
C LYS A 473 -4.20 20.91 -10.48
N ASN A 474 -4.66 19.96 -9.65
CA ASN A 474 -4.54 18.53 -9.93
C ASN A 474 -5.54 18.04 -10.99
N LYS A 475 -5.34 18.52 -12.22
CA LYS A 475 -6.26 18.30 -13.36
C LYS A 475 -5.61 17.58 -14.54
N PHE A 476 -4.31 17.32 -14.48
CA PHE A 476 -3.64 16.51 -15.50
C PHE A 476 -3.85 15.03 -15.20
N LEU A 477 -4.28 14.30 -16.22
CA LEU A 477 -4.51 12.87 -16.19
C LEU A 477 -3.63 12.20 -17.24
N ILE A 478 -2.95 11.14 -16.87
CA ILE A 478 -2.17 10.28 -17.76
C ILE A 478 -3.03 9.05 -18.00
N SER A 479 -3.57 8.91 -19.22
CA SER A 479 -4.53 7.87 -19.55
C SER A 479 -4.10 7.11 -20.79
N GLY A 480 -4.39 5.82 -20.81
CA GLY A 480 -4.02 5.00 -21.94
C GLY A 480 -4.36 3.55 -21.71
N TYR A 481 -3.80 2.71 -22.56
CA TYR A 481 -3.95 1.27 -22.43
C TYR A 481 -2.68 0.56 -22.90
N TYR A 482 -2.47 -0.65 -22.38
CA TYR A 482 -1.35 -1.49 -22.77
C TYR A 482 -1.73 -2.96 -22.81
N LYS A 483 -0.86 -3.77 -23.43
CA LYS A 483 -0.90 -5.23 -23.36
C LYS A 483 0.38 -5.74 -22.72
N SER A 484 0.27 -6.74 -21.85
CA SER A 484 1.46 -7.45 -21.35
C SER A 484 1.97 -8.44 -22.40
N GLN A 485 3.28 -8.67 -22.42
CA GLN A 485 3.96 -9.52 -23.40
C GLN A 485 3.59 -11.03 -23.30
N SER A 486 2.85 -11.42 -22.25
CA SER A 486 2.49 -12.82 -21.95
C SER A 486 1.18 -13.26 -22.62
N GLY A 487 1.31 -13.95 -23.77
CA GLY A 487 0.52 -15.14 -24.15
C GLY A 487 -0.90 -14.95 -24.70
N SER A 488 -1.30 -15.86 -25.61
CA SER A 488 -2.65 -16.01 -26.20
C SER A 488 -3.71 -16.52 -25.21
N GLU A 489 -3.50 -16.30 -23.91
CA GLU A 489 -4.31 -16.79 -22.81
C GLU A 489 -5.00 -15.62 -22.14
N ILE A 490 -6.32 -15.67 -22.12
CA ILE A 490 -7.19 -14.70 -21.47
C ILE A 490 -7.39 -15.18 -20.04
N SER A 491 -6.90 -14.41 -19.06
CA SER A 491 -7.21 -14.66 -17.65
C SER A 491 -8.68 -14.34 -17.40
N LEU A 492 -9.41 -15.28 -16.79
CA LEU A 492 -10.79 -15.08 -16.35
C LEU A 492 -10.86 -14.35 -15.01
N ASN A 493 -9.72 -14.11 -14.36
CA ASN A 493 -9.61 -13.53 -13.01
C ASN A 493 -10.49 -14.24 -11.97
N ALA A 494 -10.81 -15.52 -12.21
CA ALA A 494 -11.61 -16.37 -11.36
C ALA A 494 -11.00 -17.78 -11.40
N LEU A 495 -10.67 -18.34 -10.24
CA LEU A 495 -10.16 -19.71 -10.13
C LEU A 495 -11.34 -20.71 -10.03
N ASN A 496 -11.14 -21.94 -10.51
CA ASN A 496 -12.12 -23.02 -10.43
C ASN A 496 -13.52 -22.66 -10.97
N VAL A 497 -13.56 -22.12 -12.19
CA VAL A 497 -14.81 -21.77 -12.88
C VAL A 497 -15.62 -23.05 -13.19
N PRO A 498 -16.94 -23.08 -12.95
CA PRO A 498 -17.77 -24.24 -13.31
C PRO A 498 -17.65 -24.63 -14.80
N GLN A 499 -17.52 -25.94 -15.07
CA GLN A 499 -17.43 -26.42 -16.45
C GLN A 499 -18.66 -26.03 -17.28
N GLY A 500 -18.44 -25.50 -18.48
CA GLY A 500 -19.49 -25.05 -19.38
C GLY A 500 -20.13 -23.68 -19.04
N SER A 501 -19.69 -23.00 -17.98
CA SER A 501 -20.19 -21.65 -17.66
C SER A 501 -19.51 -20.54 -18.46
N VAL A 502 -18.45 -20.87 -19.21
CA VAL A 502 -17.70 -19.94 -20.05
C VAL A 502 -18.30 -19.93 -21.45
N THR A 503 -18.77 -18.76 -21.89
CA THR A 503 -19.25 -18.53 -23.26
C THR A 503 -18.37 -17.51 -23.94
N VAL A 504 -17.70 -17.92 -25.02
CA VAL A 504 -16.84 -17.04 -25.82
C VAL A 504 -17.54 -16.65 -27.11
N THR A 505 -17.52 -15.36 -27.44
CA THR A 505 -18.06 -14.82 -28.70
C THR A 505 -17.00 -13.96 -29.40
N ALA A 506 -16.90 -14.01 -30.72
CA ALA A 506 -16.07 -13.10 -31.52
C ALA A 506 -16.94 -12.32 -32.49
N GLY A 507 -16.93 -10.99 -32.40
CA GLY A 507 -17.76 -10.14 -33.27
C GLY A 507 -19.27 -10.44 -33.16
N GLY A 508 -19.72 -10.96 -32.02
CA GLY A 508 -21.10 -11.37 -31.77
C GLY A 508 -21.43 -12.82 -32.16
N VAL A 509 -20.52 -13.56 -32.80
CA VAL A 509 -20.72 -14.98 -33.13
C VAL A 509 -20.18 -15.85 -32.00
N PRO A 510 -20.97 -16.76 -31.41
CA PRO A 510 -20.49 -17.69 -30.40
C PRO A 510 -19.48 -18.67 -30.99
N LEU A 511 -18.38 -18.86 -30.28
CA LEU A 511 -17.31 -19.79 -30.64
C LEU A 511 -17.58 -21.17 -30.03
N SER A 512 -17.03 -22.22 -30.65
CA SER A 512 -17.16 -23.59 -30.14
C SER A 512 -15.96 -23.99 -29.28
N GLU A 513 -16.23 -24.44 -28.05
CA GLU A 513 -15.19 -24.98 -27.16
C GLU A 513 -14.55 -26.25 -27.75
N ASN A 514 -13.24 -26.40 -27.57
CA ASN A 514 -12.36 -27.42 -28.16
C ASN A 514 -12.19 -27.39 -29.69
N VAL A 515 -12.83 -26.43 -30.37
CA VAL A 515 -12.65 -26.19 -31.81
C VAL A 515 -12.00 -24.83 -32.03
N ASP A 516 -12.62 -23.77 -31.50
CA ASP A 516 -12.17 -22.39 -31.65
C ASP A 516 -11.35 -21.89 -30.46
N TYR A 517 -11.64 -22.39 -29.26
CA TYR A 517 -10.95 -22.07 -28.00
C TYR A 517 -10.94 -23.25 -27.04
N THR A 518 -10.10 -23.19 -26.01
CA THR A 518 -10.09 -24.12 -24.86
C THR A 518 -10.16 -23.34 -23.56
N VAL A 519 -10.70 -23.97 -22.52
CA VAL A 519 -10.82 -23.39 -21.19
C VAL A 519 -10.09 -24.26 -20.19
N ASP A 520 -9.14 -23.68 -19.46
CA ASP A 520 -8.65 -24.24 -18.21
C ASP A 520 -9.56 -23.73 -17.09
N TYR A 521 -10.51 -24.57 -16.70
CA TYR A 521 -11.47 -24.26 -15.64
C TYR A 521 -10.81 -24.18 -14.26
N THR A 522 -9.65 -24.81 -14.06
CA THR A 522 -8.95 -24.80 -12.76
C THR A 522 -8.20 -23.50 -12.54
N LEU A 523 -7.39 -23.10 -13.52
CA LEU A 523 -6.63 -21.85 -13.48
C LEU A 523 -7.44 -20.63 -13.93
N GLY A 524 -8.64 -20.84 -14.48
CA GLY A 524 -9.49 -19.77 -14.99
C GLY A 524 -8.87 -19.09 -16.20
N ARG A 525 -8.50 -19.84 -17.23
CA ARG A 525 -7.86 -19.29 -18.44
C ARG A 525 -8.55 -19.76 -19.70
N VAL A 526 -8.74 -18.86 -20.66
CA VAL A 526 -9.25 -19.19 -21.99
C VAL A 526 -8.16 -19.00 -23.02
N LYS A 527 -7.87 -20.05 -23.77
CA LYS A 527 -6.91 -20.02 -24.88
C LYS A 527 -7.65 -20.11 -26.20
N ILE A 528 -7.51 -19.09 -27.03
CA ILE A 528 -8.05 -19.09 -28.40
C ILE A 528 -7.13 -19.92 -29.28
N ILE A 529 -7.68 -20.95 -29.93
CA ILE A 529 -6.92 -21.88 -30.79
C ILE A 529 -7.07 -21.49 -32.27
N ASN A 530 -8.21 -20.90 -32.64
CA ASN A 530 -8.45 -20.48 -34.01
C ASN A 530 -7.64 -19.21 -34.36
N GLU A 531 -6.49 -19.41 -35.00
CA GLU A 531 -5.59 -18.33 -35.43
C GLU A 531 -6.25 -17.32 -36.38
N GLY A 532 -7.27 -17.74 -37.14
CA GLY A 532 -8.00 -16.84 -38.03
C GLY A 532 -8.76 -15.74 -37.28
N ILE A 533 -9.29 -16.05 -36.09
CA ILE A 533 -9.99 -15.10 -35.21
C ILE A 533 -8.99 -14.20 -34.48
N LEU A 534 -7.84 -14.75 -34.10
CA LEU A 534 -6.81 -14.00 -33.40
C LEU A 534 -6.15 -12.96 -34.33
N ASN A 535 -5.89 -13.33 -35.59
CA ASN A 535 -5.30 -12.45 -36.60
C ASN A 535 -6.29 -11.44 -37.20
N SER A 536 -7.60 -11.62 -37.02
CA SER A 536 -8.62 -10.69 -37.55
C SER A 536 -8.80 -9.44 -36.69
N GLY A 537 -8.20 -9.38 -35.49
CA GLY A 537 -8.32 -8.26 -34.56
C GLY A 537 -9.76 -8.01 -34.06
N THR A 538 -10.65 -8.98 -34.26
CA THR A 538 -12.06 -8.89 -33.86
C THR A 538 -12.16 -8.99 -32.32
N PRO A 539 -12.93 -8.12 -31.65
CA PRO A 539 -13.15 -8.23 -30.21
C PRO A 539 -13.77 -9.59 -29.84
N ILE A 540 -13.15 -10.26 -28.88
CA ILE A 540 -13.55 -11.52 -28.28
C ILE A 540 -14.16 -11.20 -26.91
N ASN A 541 -15.45 -11.47 -26.71
CA ASN A 541 -16.09 -11.33 -25.42
C ASN A 541 -16.23 -12.71 -24.77
N VAL A 542 -15.66 -12.85 -23.59
CA VAL A 542 -15.73 -14.04 -22.74
C VAL A 542 -16.67 -13.73 -21.59
N LYS A 543 -17.84 -14.36 -21.57
CA LYS A 543 -18.75 -14.34 -20.43
C LYS A 543 -18.47 -15.55 -19.57
N LEU A 544 -18.41 -15.38 -18.26
CA LEU A 544 -18.31 -16.48 -17.31
C LEU A 544 -19.29 -16.29 -16.15
N GLU A 545 -19.73 -17.40 -15.57
CA GLU A 545 -20.42 -17.41 -14.28
C GLU A 545 -19.45 -18.06 -13.27
N SER A 546 -19.02 -17.31 -12.26
CA SER A 546 -18.11 -17.78 -11.21
C SER A 546 -18.79 -17.71 -9.84
N ASN A 547 -18.48 -18.69 -8.99
CA ASN A 547 -18.86 -18.63 -7.59
C ASN A 547 -17.79 -17.77 -6.90
N SER A 548 -18.08 -16.48 -6.80
CA SER A 548 -17.23 -15.50 -6.11
C SER A 548 -17.03 -15.95 -4.67
N MET A 549 -15.78 -16.17 -4.26
CA MET A 549 -15.41 -16.70 -2.93
C MET A 549 -15.89 -15.85 -1.73
N PHE A 550 -16.38 -14.62 -1.94
CA PHE A 550 -16.60 -13.66 -0.85
C PHE A 550 -17.80 -12.71 -1.07
N SER A 551 -18.84 -13.10 -1.81
CA SER A 551 -20.07 -12.29 -1.81
C SER A 551 -20.84 -12.54 -0.51
N ILE A 552 -20.68 -11.65 0.47
CA ILE A 552 -21.38 -11.74 1.77
C ILE A 552 -22.87 -11.38 1.62
N GLN A 553 -23.28 -10.80 0.49
CA GLN A 553 -24.67 -10.43 0.22
C GLN A 553 -25.46 -11.63 -0.31
N THR A 554 -26.53 -12.00 0.39
CA THR A 554 -27.43 -13.07 -0.05
C THR A 554 -28.27 -12.60 -1.25
N LYS A 555 -28.22 -13.34 -2.36
CA LYS A 555 -28.96 -13.03 -3.61
C LYS A 555 -30.08 -14.03 -3.82
N ARG A 556 -31.34 -13.61 -3.75
CA ARG A 556 -32.50 -14.51 -3.94
C ARG A 556 -33.05 -14.39 -5.36
N LEU A 557 -33.07 -15.49 -6.09
CA LEU A 557 -33.69 -15.62 -7.40
C LEU A 557 -35.03 -16.35 -7.29
N MET A 558 -36.10 -15.70 -7.71
CA MET A 558 -37.41 -16.34 -7.92
C MET A 558 -37.79 -16.25 -9.37
N GLY A 559 -38.41 -17.30 -9.90
CA GLY A 559 -38.77 -17.30 -11.29
C GLY A 559 -39.85 -18.28 -11.66
N THR A 560 -40.54 -18.01 -12.75
CA THR A 560 -41.39 -18.98 -13.43
C THR A 560 -41.23 -18.84 -14.94
N HIS A 561 -41.07 -19.96 -15.61
CA HIS A 561 -41.02 -20.08 -17.06
C HIS A 561 -42.15 -21.00 -17.52
N VAL A 562 -42.86 -20.59 -18.56
CA VAL A 562 -44.00 -21.32 -19.13
C VAL A 562 -43.73 -21.58 -20.59
N ASP A 563 -43.58 -22.85 -20.95
CA ASP A 563 -43.46 -23.32 -22.32
C ASP A 563 -44.83 -23.83 -22.82
N PHE A 564 -45.18 -23.49 -24.05
CA PHE A 564 -46.36 -23.99 -24.73
C PHE A 564 -46.05 -24.54 -26.12
N ASP A 565 -46.19 -25.87 -26.27
CA ASP A 565 -45.93 -26.59 -27.50
C ASP A 565 -47.16 -26.55 -28.43
N LEU A 566 -47.26 -25.54 -29.29
CA LEU A 566 -48.39 -25.41 -30.22
C LEU A 566 -48.43 -26.60 -31.19
N SER A 567 -47.28 -26.93 -31.77
CA SER A 567 -47.07 -28.08 -32.67
C SER A 567 -45.65 -28.64 -32.49
N ARG A 568 -45.28 -29.69 -33.22
CA ARG A 568 -43.90 -30.22 -33.18
C ARG A 568 -42.85 -29.23 -33.71
N ASP A 569 -43.32 -28.26 -34.47
CA ASP A 569 -42.49 -27.31 -35.22
C ASP A 569 -42.62 -25.89 -34.62
N PHE A 570 -43.48 -25.66 -33.62
CA PHE A 570 -43.75 -24.32 -33.08
C PHE A 570 -43.92 -24.32 -31.56
N HIS A 571 -43.05 -23.58 -30.89
CA HIS A 571 -42.93 -23.47 -29.43
C HIS A 571 -43.04 -21.99 -29.03
N ILE A 572 -43.70 -21.70 -27.92
CA ILE A 572 -43.82 -20.36 -27.35
C ILE A 572 -43.45 -20.44 -25.86
N GLY A 573 -42.46 -19.68 -25.44
CA GLY A 573 -42.04 -19.53 -24.05
C GLY A 573 -42.40 -18.17 -23.46
N GLY A 574 -42.63 -18.14 -22.15
CA GLY A 574 -42.83 -16.93 -21.37
C GLY A 574 -42.08 -17.01 -20.05
N THR A 575 -41.27 -16.00 -19.74
CA THR A 575 -40.39 -16.00 -18.55
C THR A 575 -40.71 -14.82 -17.64
N LEU A 576 -40.71 -15.04 -16.34
CA LEU A 576 -40.73 -14.00 -15.30
C LEU A 576 -39.70 -14.37 -14.23
N LEU A 577 -38.70 -13.51 -14.01
CA LEU A 577 -37.66 -13.66 -12.99
C LEU A 577 -37.61 -12.42 -12.10
N ASN A 578 -37.30 -12.62 -10.82
CA ASN A 578 -37.00 -11.57 -9.86
C ASN A 578 -35.71 -11.95 -9.12
N LEU A 579 -34.70 -11.07 -9.19
CA LEU A 579 -33.46 -11.18 -8.45
C LEU A 579 -33.44 -10.10 -7.36
N HIS A 580 -33.35 -10.52 -6.10
CA HIS A 580 -33.43 -9.65 -4.94
C HIS A 580 -32.21 -9.84 -4.04
N GLU A 581 -31.47 -8.76 -3.81
CA GLU A 581 -30.31 -8.74 -2.93
C GLU A 581 -30.68 -8.15 -1.56
N ARG A 582 -30.08 -8.73 -0.52
CA ARG A 582 -30.21 -8.24 0.84
C ARG A 582 -28.84 -7.80 1.36
N PRO A 583 -28.67 -6.51 1.74
CA PRO A 583 -27.43 -6.03 2.31
C PRO A 583 -27.28 -6.54 3.76
N LEU A 584 -26.05 -6.58 4.26
CA LEU A 584 -25.74 -6.89 5.66
C LEU A 584 -26.24 -5.80 6.62
N THR A 585 -26.04 -4.56 6.22
CA THR A 585 -26.35 -3.35 6.99
C THR A 585 -27.40 -2.52 6.26
N GLN A 586 -28.11 -1.66 7.00
CA GLN A 586 -29.06 -0.72 6.39
C GLN A 586 -28.35 0.48 5.75
N LYS A 587 -27.18 0.85 6.28
CA LYS A 587 -26.28 1.81 5.66
C LYS A 587 -25.44 1.08 4.63
N VAL A 588 -25.55 1.49 3.37
CA VAL A 588 -24.85 0.89 2.25
C VAL A 588 -24.15 2.00 1.49
N ASN A 589 -22.87 1.79 1.20
CA ASN A 589 -22.05 2.73 0.44
C ASN A 589 -22.35 2.65 -1.06
N TYR A 590 -22.18 3.78 -1.75
CA TYR A 590 -22.35 3.90 -3.19
C TYR A 590 -21.53 2.85 -3.95
N GLY A 591 -22.16 2.19 -4.90
CA GLY A 591 -21.55 1.11 -5.69
C GLY A 591 -21.81 -0.29 -5.13
N ASN A 592 -22.20 -0.42 -3.86
CA ASN A 592 -22.63 -1.68 -3.24
C ASN A 592 -24.15 -1.77 -3.07
N ASP A 593 -24.89 -0.97 -3.85
CA ASP A 593 -26.33 -0.78 -3.73
C ASP A 593 -27.11 -2.08 -4.03
N PRO A 594 -27.91 -2.60 -3.09
CA PRO A 594 -28.58 -3.88 -3.27
C PRO A 594 -29.73 -3.78 -4.26
N ILE A 595 -29.69 -4.61 -5.29
CA ILE A 595 -30.70 -4.60 -6.37
C ILE A 595 -31.94 -5.43 -6.02
N SER A 596 -33.06 -5.09 -6.67
CA SER A 596 -34.30 -5.87 -6.64
C SER A 596 -34.97 -5.82 -8.01
N ASN A 597 -34.37 -6.48 -8.98
CA ASN A 597 -34.72 -6.36 -10.39
C ASN A 597 -35.72 -7.44 -10.81
N THR A 598 -36.69 -7.07 -11.66
CA THR A 598 -37.67 -8.01 -12.23
C THR A 598 -37.56 -8.00 -13.75
N ILE A 599 -37.46 -9.17 -14.36
CA ILE A 599 -37.40 -9.33 -15.80
C ILE A 599 -38.57 -10.19 -16.22
N TRP A 600 -39.28 -9.79 -17.28
CA TRP A 600 -40.23 -10.66 -17.94
C TRP A 600 -40.03 -10.64 -19.45
N GLY A 601 -40.35 -11.74 -20.11
CA GLY A 601 -40.15 -11.87 -21.54
C GLY A 601 -40.98 -12.97 -22.17
N MET A 602 -40.97 -12.98 -23.49
CA MET A 602 -41.60 -13.99 -24.32
C MET A 602 -40.64 -14.39 -25.42
N ASP A 603 -40.61 -15.67 -25.73
CA ASP A 603 -39.82 -16.25 -26.80
C ASP A 603 -40.72 -17.14 -27.67
N TYR A 604 -40.40 -17.25 -28.95
CA TYR A 604 -41.03 -18.22 -29.84
C TYR A 604 -39.99 -18.80 -30.79
N SER A 605 -40.11 -20.10 -31.05
CA SER A 605 -39.25 -20.84 -31.97
C SER A 605 -40.09 -21.62 -32.96
N TYR A 606 -39.88 -21.37 -34.24
CA TYR A 606 -40.50 -22.09 -35.35
C TYR A 606 -39.45 -22.78 -36.21
N GLN A 607 -39.46 -24.12 -36.25
CA GLN A 607 -38.51 -24.90 -37.04
C GLN A 607 -39.24 -25.87 -37.97
N THR A 608 -38.94 -25.82 -39.27
CA THR A 608 -39.55 -26.72 -40.25
C THR A 608 -38.60 -27.11 -41.37
N GLU A 609 -38.83 -28.28 -41.98
CA GLU A 609 -38.05 -28.80 -43.11
C GLU A 609 -38.55 -28.19 -44.44
N SER A 610 -37.70 -27.42 -45.12
CA SER A 610 -38.03 -26.84 -46.43
C SER A 610 -37.47 -27.66 -47.59
N ARG A 611 -38.32 -28.56 -48.11
CA ARG A 611 -38.01 -29.32 -49.35
C ARG A 611 -37.82 -28.43 -50.57
N PHE A 612 -38.40 -27.22 -50.57
CA PHE A 612 -38.23 -26.27 -51.66
C PHE A 612 -36.79 -25.77 -51.74
N ILE A 613 -36.21 -25.36 -50.61
CA ILE A 613 -34.82 -24.90 -50.55
C ILE A 613 -33.88 -26.06 -50.88
N THR A 614 -34.14 -27.26 -50.35
CA THR A 614 -33.34 -28.45 -50.66
C THR A 614 -33.28 -28.70 -52.16
N LYS A 615 -34.43 -28.66 -52.85
CA LYS A 615 -34.50 -28.84 -54.31
C LYS A 615 -33.87 -27.69 -55.09
N LEU A 616 -33.94 -26.46 -54.58
CA LEU A 616 -33.32 -25.30 -55.23
C LEU A 616 -31.78 -25.43 -55.19
N VAL A 617 -31.22 -25.85 -54.06
CA VAL A 617 -29.77 -26.11 -53.92
C VAL A 617 -29.33 -27.29 -54.77
N ASP A 618 -30.11 -28.37 -54.81
CA ASP A 618 -29.86 -29.55 -55.65
C ASP A 618 -29.98 -29.27 -57.17
N ALA A 619 -30.68 -28.18 -57.56
CA ALA A 619 -30.82 -27.76 -58.95
C ALA A 619 -29.64 -26.91 -59.46
N LEU A 620 -28.68 -26.53 -58.61
CA LEU A 620 -27.49 -25.81 -59.02
C LEU A 620 -26.52 -26.76 -59.75
N PRO A 621 -26.02 -26.39 -60.95
CA PRO A 621 -25.08 -27.23 -61.67
C PRO A 621 -23.82 -27.48 -60.83
N PHE A 622 -23.32 -28.71 -60.85
CA PHE A 622 -22.15 -29.23 -60.11
C PHE A 622 -22.35 -29.53 -58.60
N ILE A 623 -23.57 -29.43 -58.05
CA ILE A 623 -23.91 -29.81 -56.67
C ILE A 623 -25.05 -30.84 -56.70
N SER A 624 -24.92 -31.98 -55.99
CA SER A 624 -26.04 -32.89 -55.74
C SER A 624 -26.12 -33.19 -54.25
N THR A 625 -27.22 -32.84 -53.59
CA THR A 625 -27.36 -33.02 -52.13
C THR A 625 -28.75 -33.50 -51.75
N SER A 626 -28.78 -34.57 -50.95
CA SER A 626 -30.00 -35.13 -50.35
C SER A 626 -30.21 -34.68 -48.91
N ALA A 627 -29.27 -33.87 -48.37
CA ALA A 627 -29.37 -33.32 -47.03
C ALA A 627 -30.54 -32.33 -46.98
N LYS A 628 -31.49 -32.58 -46.07
CA LYS A 628 -32.68 -31.75 -45.90
C LYS A 628 -32.28 -30.33 -45.45
N SER A 629 -32.97 -29.32 -45.96
CA SER A 629 -32.81 -27.93 -45.54
C SER A 629 -33.78 -27.61 -44.41
N ASN A 630 -33.30 -27.07 -43.29
CA ASN A 630 -34.14 -26.57 -42.21
C ASN A 630 -34.26 -25.05 -42.28
N ILE A 631 -35.46 -24.55 -42.01
CA ILE A 631 -35.72 -23.14 -41.73
C ILE A 631 -36.05 -23.06 -40.25
N ALA A 632 -35.28 -22.28 -39.51
CA ALA A 632 -35.55 -21.91 -38.12
C ALA A 632 -35.81 -20.41 -38.05
N VAL A 633 -36.86 -20.02 -37.34
CA VAL A 633 -37.20 -18.63 -37.05
C VAL A 633 -37.42 -18.52 -35.55
N ASP A 634 -36.52 -17.81 -34.89
CA ASP A 634 -36.55 -17.56 -33.46
C ASP A 634 -36.79 -16.07 -33.23
N GLY A 635 -37.60 -15.73 -32.24
CA GLY A 635 -37.87 -14.37 -31.84
C GLY A 635 -38.02 -14.27 -30.34
N GLU A 636 -37.42 -13.23 -29.76
CA GLU A 636 -37.40 -13.02 -28.32
C GLU A 636 -37.72 -11.56 -27.97
N PHE A 637 -38.38 -11.36 -26.85
CA PHE A 637 -38.65 -10.06 -26.24
C PHE A 637 -38.42 -10.15 -24.74
N ALA A 638 -37.72 -9.18 -24.17
CA ALA A 638 -37.53 -9.07 -22.74
C ALA A 638 -37.70 -7.61 -22.28
N HIS A 639 -38.32 -7.43 -21.13
CA HIS A 639 -38.48 -6.14 -20.48
C HIS A 639 -37.92 -6.21 -19.05
N PHE A 640 -36.97 -5.31 -18.78
CA PHE A 640 -36.26 -5.20 -17.50
C PHE A 640 -36.85 -4.07 -16.67
N ILE A 641 -37.29 -4.40 -15.45
CA ILE A 641 -37.82 -3.45 -14.47
C ILE A 641 -36.80 -3.37 -13.32
N PRO A 642 -35.98 -2.31 -13.26
CA PRO A 642 -35.04 -2.11 -12.17
C PRO A 642 -35.78 -1.79 -10.86
N GLY A 643 -35.20 -2.22 -9.74
CA GLY A 643 -35.68 -1.89 -8.40
C GLY A 643 -34.56 -1.98 -7.37
N HIS A 644 -34.83 -1.50 -6.15
CA HIS A 644 -33.89 -1.56 -5.03
C HIS A 644 -34.47 -2.36 -3.87
N SER A 645 -33.60 -2.86 -2.99
CA SER A 645 -34.03 -3.55 -1.77
C SER A 645 -34.77 -2.58 -0.82
N LYS A 646 -35.79 -3.07 -0.11
CA LYS A 646 -36.49 -2.26 0.93
C LYS A 646 -35.67 -2.08 2.20
N ALA A 647 -34.59 -2.86 2.35
CA ALA A 647 -33.67 -2.77 3.48
C ALA A 647 -32.95 -1.41 3.56
N VAL A 648 -32.75 -0.75 2.41
CA VAL A 648 -32.15 0.60 2.29
C VAL A 648 -33.21 1.72 2.30
N GLY A 649 -34.38 1.44 2.90
CA GLY A 649 -35.50 2.38 2.99
C GLY A 649 -36.38 2.47 1.74
N SER A 650 -37.43 3.28 1.82
CA SER A 650 -38.42 3.44 0.74
C SER A 650 -37.92 4.26 -0.44
N THR A 651 -36.87 5.05 -0.24
CA THR A 651 -36.27 5.93 -1.26
C THR A 651 -35.01 5.34 -1.89
N GLY A 652 -34.49 4.20 -1.37
CA GLY A 652 -33.24 3.61 -1.85
C GLY A 652 -32.03 4.48 -1.55
N THR A 653 -31.82 4.83 -0.27
CA THR A 653 -30.70 5.71 0.11
C THR A 653 -29.36 4.99 0.02
N SER A 654 -28.41 5.62 -0.66
CA SER A 654 -27.01 5.19 -0.75
C SER A 654 -26.11 6.27 -0.17
N TYR A 655 -25.08 5.88 0.57
CA TYR A 655 -24.14 6.79 1.22
C TYR A 655 -22.92 6.96 0.33
N ILE A 656 -22.63 8.20 -0.07
CA ILE A 656 -21.36 8.52 -0.74
C ILE A 656 -20.22 8.43 0.29
N ASP A 657 -20.50 8.87 1.52
CA ASP A 657 -19.64 8.74 2.70
C ASP A 657 -20.53 8.71 3.95
N ASP A 658 -20.25 7.82 4.89
CA ASP A 658 -20.95 7.68 6.17
C ASP A 658 -20.11 8.16 7.37
N PHE A 659 -18.88 8.60 7.10
CA PHE A 659 -17.85 9.02 8.05
C PHE A 659 -17.46 7.96 9.11
N GLU A 660 -17.94 6.72 9.04
CA GLU A 660 -17.65 5.69 10.06
C GLU A 660 -16.17 5.25 10.01
N GLY A 661 -15.56 5.25 8.82
CA GLY A 661 -14.15 4.89 8.61
C GLY A 661 -13.16 6.05 8.70
N THR A 662 -13.59 7.24 9.11
CA THR A 662 -12.75 8.46 9.04
C THR A 662 -11.76 8.60 10.19
N LYS A 663 -11.92 7.78 11.24
CA LYS A 663 -11.04 7.80 12.40
C LYS A 663 -10.17 6.55 12.43
N SER A 664 -8.86 6.77 12.28
CA SER A 664 -7.83 5.77 12.58
C SER A 664 -7.14 6.14 13.88
N THR A 665 -6.98 5.19 14.79
CA THR A 665 -6.35 5.42 16.10
C THR A 665 -5.05 4.66 16.22
N ILE A 666 -3.98 5.32 16.68
CA ILE A 666 -2.72 4.68 17.04
C ILE A 666 -2.69 4.51 18.56
N ASP A 667 -2.70 3.27 19.05
CA ASP A 667 -2.69 3.01 20.50
C ASP A 667 -1.32 3.31 21.13
N MET A 668 -1.31 4.24 22.07
CA MET A 668 -0.12 4.65 22.80
C MET A 668 0.00 4.03 24.20
N LYS A 669 -0.95 3.19 24.63
CA LYS A 669 -1.01 2.66 26.01
C LYS A 669 0.00 1.56 26.34
N ASN A 670 0.63 0.94 25.35
CA ASN A 670 1.56 -0.16 25.58
C ASN A 670 2.81 0.30 26.35
N PHE A 671 2.86 0.04 27.66
CA PHE A 671 3.92 0.49 28.55
C PHE A 671 5.33 0.00 28.14
N GLY A 672 5.43 -1.17 27.51
CA GLY A 672 6.72 -1.76 27.09
C GLY A 672 7.40 -1.04 25.93
N THR A 673 6.69 -0.15 25.24
CA THR A 673 7.24 0.69 24.15
C THR A 673 7.72 2.06 24.63
N TRP A 674 7.56 2.36 25.91
CA TRP A 674 7.99 3.62 26.50
C TRP A 674 9.31 3.45 27.24
N PHE A 675 10.18 4.44 27.06
CA PHE A 675 11.52 4.50 27.64
C PHE A 675 11.70 5.80 28.43
N LEU A 676 12.76 5.88 29.23
CA LEU A 676 13.13 7.10 29.93
C LEU A 676 13.39 8.23 28.94
N ALA A 677 12.79 9.40 29.15
CA ALA A 677 13.01 10.55 28.27
C ALA A 677 14.36 11.24 28.50
N SER A 678 14.94 11.77 27.44
CA SER A 678 15.97 12.80 27.55
C SER A 678 15.38 14.11 28.09
N THR A 679 16.23 14.99 28.64
CA THR A 679 15.79 16.31 29.10
C THR A 679 15.33 17.13 27.88
N PRO A 680 14.06 17.61 27.85
CA PRO A 680 13.53 18.34 26.70
C PRO A 680 14.37 19.57 26.35
N GLN A 681 14.68 19.72 25.06
CA GLN A 681 15.50 20.82 24.55
C GLN A 681 14.65 21.97 24.00
N PHE A 682 15.26 23.13 23.77
CA PHE A 682 14.62 24.34 23.22
C PHE A 682 13.49 24.94 24.09
N GLN A 683 13.55 24.66 25.40
CA GLN A 683 12.59 25.13 26.39
C GLN A 683 13.33 25.66 27.62
N ASP A 684 14.27 26.58 27.41
CA ASP A 684 15.23 27.04 28.43
C ASP A 684 14.58 27.59 29.72
N ASN A 685 13.34 28.07 29.64
CA ASN A 685 12.57 28.52 30.80
C ASN A 685 12.12 27.38 31.71
N LEU A 686 11.84 26.19 31.14
CA LEU A 686 11.36 25.00 31.85
C LEU A 686 12.50 24.02 32.15
N PHE A 687 13.47 23.91 31.23
CA PHE A 687 14.58 22.98 31.29
C PHE A 687 15.91 23.70 31.04
N PRO A 688 16.36 24.56 31.97
CA PRO A 688 17.59 25.34 31.80
C PRO A 688 18.85 24.46 31.70
N GLU A 689 18.81 23.23 32.22
CA GLU A 689 19.92 22.27 32.14
C GLU A 689 20.01 21.51 30.80
N ALA A 690 19.08 21.70 29.86
CA ALA A 690 18.95 20.87 28.66
C ALA A 690 20.15 20.97 27.68
N GLN A 691 20.94 22.05 27.78
CA GLN A 691 22.16 22.26 27.00
C GLN A 691 23.45 21.89 27.76
N ASP A 692 23.34 21.57 29.05
CA ASP A 692 24.51 21.25 29.88
C ASP A 692 25.06 19.87 29.50
N THR A 693 26.39 19.77 29.38
CA THR A 693 27.09 18.54 29.02
C THR A 693 27.80 17.91 30.22
N SER A 694 27.50 18.32 31.45
CA SER A 694 27.97 17.71 32.69
C SER A 694 26.89 16.81 33.30
N LEU A 695 27.11 16.31 34.52
CA LEU A 695 26.08 15.56 35.26
C LEU A 695 24.86 16.41 35.63
N ALA A 696 24.99 17.74 35.58
CA ALA A 696 23.91 18.66 35.89
C ALA A 696 22.69 18.50 34.97
N TYR A 697 22.88 17.97 33.76
CA TYR A 697 21.83 17.63 32.79
C TYR A 697 20.66 16.81 33.38
N GLY A 698 20.93 15.99 34.41
CA GLY A 698 19.92 15.14 35.06
C GLY A 698 19.46 15.59 36.45
N TYR A 699 19.91 16.75 36.96
CA TYR A 699 19.70 17.12 38.36
C TYR A 699 18.23 17.37 38.73
N ASN A 700 17.41 17.87 37.81
CA ASN A 700 15.98 18.10 38.04
C ASN A 700 15.10 16.88 37.81
N ARG A 701 15.67 15.73 37.42
CA ARG A 701 14.90 14.53 37.13
C ARG A 701 14.43 13.83 38.40
N ALA A 702 13.12 13.86 38.65
CA ALA A 702 12.46 13.11 39.71
C ALA A 702 12.01 11.71 39.24
N LYS A 703 11.57 10.88 40.17
CA LYS A 703 11.16 9.51 39.88
C LYS A 703 9.80 9.48 39.18
N LEU A 704 9.80 8.99 37.95
CA LEU A 704 8.61 8.62 37.19
C LEU A 704 8.56 7.10 37.06
N SER A 705 7.37 6.51 37.10
CA SER A 705 7.16 5.09 36.85
C SER A 705 5.90 4.89 36.02
N TRP A 706 6.01 4.12 34.94
CA TRP A 706 4.88 3.79 34.06
C TRP A 706 4.70 2.27 33.99
N TYR A 707 3.45 1.81 34.08
CA TYR A 707 3.14 0.39 34.13
C TYR A 707 1.64 0.14 33.89
N THR A 708 1.30 -1.11 33.62
CA THR A 708 -0.08 -1.61 33.70
C THR A 708 -0.16 -2.58 34.87
N ILE A 709 -1.25 -2.52 35.64
CA ILE A 709 -1.50 -3.47 36.73
C ILE A 709 -2.08 -4.75 36.11
N ASP A 710 -1.43 -5.89 36.35
CA ASP A 710 -1.85 -7.20 35.81
C ASP A 710 -3.22 -7.60 36.41
N PRO A 711 -4.29 -7.64 35.58
CA PRO A 711 -5.62 -7.94 36.08
C PRO A 711 -5.77 -9.41 36.52
N SER A 712 -4.99 -10.33 35.95
CA SER A 712 -5.02 -11.75 36.27
C SER A 712 -4.40 -12.05 37.65
N VAL A 713 -3.45 -11.22 38.09
CA VAL A 713 -2.81 -11.34 39.40
C VAL A 713 -3.60 -10.60 40.47
N PHE A 714 -4.02 -9.36 40.22
CA PHE A 714 -4.54 -8.48 41.27
C PHE A 714 -6.07 -8.46 41.41
N TYR A 715 -6.85 -8.58 40.33
CA TYR A 715 -8.30 -8.40 40.38
C TYR A 715 -9.12 -9.69 40.25
N ASP A 716 -8.52 -10.80 39.78
CA ASP A 716 -9.22 -12.09 39.73
C ASP A 716 -9.49 -12.62 41.15
N LYS A 717 -10.77 -12.74 41.50
CA LYS A 717 -11.26 -13.23 42.79
C LYS A 717 -10.81 -14.65 43.12
N ASN A 718 -10.43 -15.45 42.11
CA ASN A 718 -9.97 -16.82 42.27
C ASN A 718 -8.44 -16.96 42.11
N SER A 719 -7.70 -15.86 42.01
CA SER A 719 -6.24 -15.89 41.89
C SER A 719 -5.58 -16.22 43.23
N ASN A 720 -4.83 -17.31 43.27
CA ASN A 720 -3.95 -17.66 44.39
C ASN A 720 -2.55 -17.02 44.26
N ILE A 721 -2.35 -16.16 43.26
CA ILE A 721 -1.05 -15.57 42.90
C ILE A 721 -0.90 -14.16 43.49
N ARG A 722 -2.00 -13.56 43.95
CA ARG A 722 -1.99 -12.25 44.61
C ARG A 722 -1.12 -12.26 45.88
N PRO A 723 -0.18 -11.31 46.04
CA PRO A 723 0.60 -11.18 47.27
C PRO A 723 -0.28 -10.95 48.51
N GLU A 724 0.03 -11.63 49.62
CA GLU A 724 -0.77 -11.61 50.86
C GLU A 724 -0.86 -10.21 51.51
N ASN A 725 0.09 -9.33 51.23
CA ASN A 725 0.15 -7.98 51.80
C ASN A 725 -0.74 -6.96 51.07
N ILE A 726 -1.32 -7.29 49.92
CA ILE A 726 -2.23 -6.40 49.19
C ILE A 726 -3.66 -6.73 49.59
N THR A 727 -4.38 -5.76 50.13
CA THR A 727 -5.75 -5.90 50.66
C THR A 727 -6.81 -5.47 49.63
N ASN A 728 -8.08 -5.86 49.85
CA ASN A 728 -9.17 -5.41 48.97
C ASN A 728 -9.43 -3.91 49.08
N ASP A 729 -9.14 -3.30 50.23
CA ASP A 729 -9.31 -1.87 50.44
C ASP A 729 -8.31 -1.09 49.58
N GLU A 730 -7.05 -1.55 49.49
CA GLU A 730 -6.05 -0.95 48.60
C GLU A 730 -6.42 -1.08 47.11
N LEU A 731 -7.01 -2.21 46.70
CA LEU A 731 -7.48 -2.41 45.32
C LEU A 731 -8.77 -1.65 44.99
N SER A 732 -9.44 -1.10 46.01
CA SER A 732 -10.62 -0.24 45.82
C SER A 732 -10.27 1.23 45.63
N ASP A 733 -9.01 1.60 45.87
CA ASP A 733 -8.50 2.95 45.62
C ASP A 733 -8.61 3.28 44.13
N ASN A 734 -9.10 4.49 43.81
CA ASN A 734 -9.24 4.98 42.44
C ASN A 734 -7.93 4.91 41.64
N PHE A 735 -6.77 5.07 42.29
CA PHE A 735 -5.47 4.98 41.61
C PHE A 735 -5.04 3.56 41.23
N VAL A 736 -5.68 2.53 41.79
CA VAL A 736 -5.26 1.13 41.65
C VAL A 736 -6.42 0.23 41.22
N ARG A 737 -7.67 0.70 41.22
CA ARG A 737 -8.84 -0.12 40.90
C ARG A 737 -8.87 -0.56 39.43
N GLN A 738 -9.56 -1.68 39.21
CA GLN A 738 -9.89 -2.14 37.88
C GLN A 738 -10.89 -1.17 37.21
N ILE A 739 -10.65 -0.84 35.94
CA ILE A 739 -11.56 -0.01 35.12
C ILE A 739 -12.21 -0.90 34.08
N LEU A 740 -13.54 -0.94 34.08
CA LEU A 740 -14.32 -1.72 33.13
C LEU A 740 -14.83 -0.84 31.99
N GLU A 741 -15.02 -1.44 30.82
CA GLU A 741 -15.46 -0.75 29.60
C GLU A 741 -16.84 -0.08 29.75
N ASP A 742 -17.74 -0.68 30.54
CA ASP A 742 -19.08 -0.15 30.85
C ASP A 742 -19.06 1.14 31.69
N GLU A 743 -17.93 1.46 32.33
CA GLU A 743 -17.75 2.76 33.00
C GLU A 743 -17.45 3.90 32.02
N VAL A 744 -16.92 3.58 30.84
CA VAL A 744 -16.40 4.56 29.87
C VAL A 744 -17.29 4.68 28.64
N SER A 745 -17.92 3.57 28.20
CA SER A 745 -18.68 3.51 26.95
C SER A 745 -19.89 2.59 27.04
N ASP A 746 -20.99 2.98 26.40
CA ASP A 746 -22.23 2.19 26.27
C ASP A 746 -22.12 1.13 25.14
N ARG A 747 -20.92 0.59 24.88
CA ARG A 747 -20.70 -0.37 23.80
C ARG A 747 -21.14 -1.78 24.21
N ASP A 748 -21.90 -2.44 23.34
CA ASP A 748 -22.18 -3.87 23.47
C ASP A 748 -20.90 -4.69 23.21
N ILE A 749 -20.39 -5.35 24.26
CA ILE A 749 -19.19 -6.19 24.19
C ILE A 749 -19.61 -7.62 23.85
N PRO A 750 -19.01 -8.27 22.83
CA PRO A 750 -19.28 -9.67 22.53
C PRO A 750 -18.98 -10.61 23.71
N ASN A 751 -19.76 -11.69 23.82
CA ASN A 751 -19.52 -12.71 24.83
C ASN A 751 -18.13 -13.35 24.66
N GLY A 752 -17.33 -13.36 25.73
CA GLY A 752 -16.01 -13.99 25.76
C GLY A 752 -14.83 -13.01 25.63
N GLU A 753 -15.10 -11.73 25.36
CA GLU A 753 -14.08 -10.69 25.44
C GLU A 753 -13.89 -10.17 26.88
N SER A 754 -12.68 -9.70 27.19
CA SER A 754 -12.38 -9.12 28.50
C SER A 754 -13.00 -7.72 28.60
N MET A 755 -13.85 -7.50 29.61
CA MET A 755 -14.44 -6.18 29.89
C MET A 755 -13.45 -5.19 30.53
N ASN A 756 -12.22 -5.63 30.83
CA ASN A 756 -11.20 -4.78 31.45
C ASN A 756 -10.54 -3.84 30.43
N ILE A 757 -10.52 -2.54 30.70
CA ILE A 757 -9.69 -1.59 29.97
C ILE A 757 -8.25 -1.67 30.49
N SER A 758 -7.28 -1.90 29.61
CA SER A 758 -5.87 -1.77 29.97
C SER A 758 -5.48 -0.30 30.11
N VAL A 759 -5.07 0.09 31.32
CA VAL A 759 -4.68 1.46 31.66
C VAL A 759 -3.17 1.58 31.71
N LEU A 760 -2.64 2.63 31.08
CA LEU A 760 -1.26 3.07 31.28
C LEU A 760 -1.20 3.92 32.54
N ASN A 761 -0.79 3.33 33.66
CA ASN A 761 -0.61 4.04 34.91
C ASN A 761 0.70 4.81 34.86
N VAL A 762 0.67 6.08 35.24
CA VAL A 762 1.85 6.96 35.32
C VAL A 762 1.91 7.54 36.72
N ALA A 763 2.88 7.08 37.51
CA ALA A 763 3.11 7.54 38.87
C ALA A 763 4.33 8.45 38.92
N TYR A 764 4.12 9.70 39.34
CA TYR A 764 5.16 10.73 39.45
C TYR A 764 5.42 11.09 40.92
N TYR A 765 6.69 10.97 41.34
CA TYR A 765 7.13 11.22 42.71
C TYR A 765 8.15 12.38 42.73
N PRO A 766 7.69 13.65 42.80
CA PRO A 766 8.54 14.84 42.64
C PRO A 766 9.56 15.03 43.77
N GLU A 767 9.34 14.41 44.94
CA GLU A 767 10.26 14.45 46.08
C GLU A 767 11.36 13.38 46.02
N ILE A 768 11.19 12.37 45.16
CA ILE A 768 12.08 11.21 45.07
C ILE A 768 12.99 11.37 43.86
N ARG A 769 14.27 11.11 44.07
CA ARG A 769 15.27 11.17 43.01
C ARG A 769 14.99 10.14 41.90
N GLY A 770 15.01 10.59 40.65
CA GLY A 770 14.86 9.74 39.48
C GLY A 770 16.16 9.04 39.06
N PRO A 771 16.11 8.17 38.03
CA PRO A 771 17.29 7.53 37.45
C PRO A 771 18.31 8.55 36.93
N TYR A 772 19.61 8.25 37.13
CA TYR A 772 20.74 9.07 36.68
C TYR A 772 20.71 10.53 37.17
N ASN A 773 20.08 10.79 38.32
CA ASN A 773 20.13 12.09 38.98
C ASN A 773 21.22 12.08 40.09
N TYR A 774 22.29 12.84 39.84
CA TYR A 774 23.44 12.98 40.75
C TYR A 774 23.41 14.25 41.59
N ASP A 775 22.23 14.85 41.78
CA ASP A 775 22.06 16.06 42.56
C ASP A 775 22.40 15.85 44.05
N VAL A 776 23.10 16.82 44.63
CA VAL A 776 23.54 16.77 46.04
C VAL A 776 23.46 18.16 46.67
N THR A 777 24.17 19.12 46.10
CA THR A 777 24.20 20.51 46.59
C THR A 777 23.47 21.42 45.63
N PRO A 778 22.85 22.52 46.12
CA PRO A 778 22.25 23.52 45.24
C PRO A 778 23.22 24.00 44.16
N THR A 779 22.75 24.08 42.93
CA THR A 779 23.46 24.56 41.74
C THR A 779 22.64 25.63 41.02
N ASN A 780 23.13 26.13 39.88
CA ASN A 780 22.37 27.08 39.06
C ASN A 780 21.08 26.48 38.48
N PHE A 781 20.98 25.15 38.40
CA PHE A 781 19.85 24.45 37.81
C PHE A 781 18.92 23.81 38.85
N SER A 782 19.43 23.51 40.04
CA SER A 782 18.75 22.67 41.04
C SER A 782 18.89 23.22 42.47
N ALA A 783 17.85 23.04 43.28
CA ALA A 783 17.86 23.34 44.71
C ALA A 783 18.56 22.29 45.61
N GLY A 784 19.13 21.22 45.04
CA GLY A 784 19.81 20.16 45.79
C GLY A 784 18.87 19.19 46.50
N ILE A 785 19.42 18.44 47.46
CA ILE A 785 18.66 17.46 48.28
C ILE A 785 18.68 17.83 49.77
N ASN A 786 17.70 17.32 50.51
CA ASN A 786 17.70 17.31 51.97
C ASN A 786 18.59 16.18 52.53
N ALA A 787 18.93 16.28 53.82
CA ALA A 787 19.72 15.25 54.53
C ALA A 787 19.02 13.87 54.61
N ASN A 788 17.70 13.83 54.46
CA ASN A 788 16.91 12.59 54.38
C ASN A 788 16.87 11.99 52.95
N GLY A 789 17.50 12.64 51.97
CA GLY A 789 17.57 12.20 50.58
C GLY A 789 16.45 12.69 49.66
N THR A 790 15.48 13.47 50.15
CA THR A 790 14.41 14.04 49.31
C THR A 790 14.91 15.22 48.48
N LEU A 791 14.32 15.43 47.30
CA LEU A 791 14.61 16.57 46.44
C LEU A 791 14.06 17.87 47.06
N ASN A 792 14.86 18.93 47.07
CA ASN A 792 14.39 20.28 47.42
C ASN A 792 13.62 20.88 46.24
N GLU A 793 12.65 21.75 46.55
CA GLU A 793 11.73 22.41 45.60
C GLU A 793 11.10 21.42 44.60
N PRO A 794 10.24 20.49 45.05
CA PRO A 794 9.67 19.42 44.21
C PRO A 794 8.93 19.94 42.95
N GLN A 795 8.38 21.15 43.02
CA GLN A 795 7.68 21.80 41.90
C GLN A 795 8.61 22.26 40.76
N SER A 796 9.93 22.33 41.00
CA SER A 796 10.91 22.61 39.93
C SER A 796 11.45 21.33 39.27
N ARG A 797 10.95 20.16 39.68
CA ARG A 797 11.42 18.85 39.20
C ARG A 797 10.51 18.33 38.10
N TRP A 798 11.06 17.50 37.24
CA TRP A 798 10.34 16.89 36.14
C TRP A 798 10.59 15.38 36.05
N GLY A 799 9.66 14.66 35.43
CA GLY A 799 9.83 13.26 35.05
C GLY A 799 9.26 13.06 33.66
N GLY A 800 9.95 12.31 32.80
CA GLY A 800 9.54 12.13 31.41
C GLY A 800 9.71 10.70 30.93
N MET A 801 8.83 10.31 30.01
CA MET A 801 8.88 9.08 29.24
C MET A 801 8.74 9.44 27.76
N MET A 802 9.45 8.72 26.89
CA MET A 802 9.42 8.93 25.44
C MET A 802 9.23 7.60 24.73
N ARG A 803 8.68 7.64 23.51
CA ARG A 803 8.56 6.48 22.64
C ARG A 803 8.71 6.89 21.19
N LYS A 804 9.09 5.94 20.35
CA LYS A 804 8.99 6.08 18.91
C LYS A 804 7.52 6.03 18.49
N ILE A 805 7.18 6.86 17.51
CA ILE A 805 5.94 6.77 16.76
C ILE A 805 6.25 6.07 15.44
N GLU A 806 5.54 5.00 15.13
CA GLU A 806 5.87 4.18 13.95
C GLU A 806 5.54 4.91 12.63
N THR A 807 4.50 5.74 12.65
CA THR A 807 4.11 6.60 11.53
C THR A 807 4.80 7.97 11.68
N SER A 808 5.79 8.25 10.83
CA SER A 808 6.55 9.52 10.88
C SER A 808 5.83 10.68 10.20
N ASP A 809 5.19 10.47 9.04
CA ASP A 809 4.49 11.52 8.31
C ASP A 809 3.05 11.66 8.82
N PHE A 810 2.85 12.65 9.70
CA PHE A 810 1.55 12.99 10.27
C PHE A 810 0.61 13.63 9.25
N GLU A 811 1.15 14.29 8.21
CA GLU A 811 0.33 14.89 7.16
C GLU A 811 -0.32 13.79 6.32
N ALA A 812 0.49 12.85 5.81
CA ALA A 812 0.01 11.73 5.02
C ALA A 812 -0.93 10.80 5.81
N ALA A 813 -0.68 10.64 7.12
CA ALA A 813 -1.52 9.85 8.01
C ALA A 813 -2.75 10.61 8.55
N ASN A 814 -2.88 11.90 8.23
CA ASN A 814 -3.93 12.80 8.72
C ASN A 814 -4.12 12.74 10.25
N ILE A 815 -3.02 12.86 11.01
CA ILE A 815 -3.06 12.85 12.48
C ILE A 815 -3.42 14.24 13.00
N GLU A 816 -4.60 14.37 13.62
CA GLU A 816 -5.14 15.67 14.08
C GLU A 816 -5.14 15.85 15.60
N TYR A 817 -5.39 14.79 16.38
CA TYR A 817 -5.61 14.90 17.82
C TYR A 817 -4.85 13.84 18.63
N ILE A 818 -4.40 14.21 19.82
CA ILE A 818 -4.06 13.26 20.88
C ILE A 818 -5.28 13.14 21.79
N GLU A 819 -5.88 11.97 21.83
CA GLU A 819 -7.00 11.68 22.72
C GLU A 819 -6.54 10.78 23.87
N PHE A 820 -6.91 11.15 25.09
CA PHE A 820 -6.63 10.35 26.28
C PHE A 820 -7.68 10.60 27.35
N TRP A 821 -7.91 9.58 28.16
CA TRP A 821 -8.83 9.62 29.29
C TRP A 821 -8.00 9.54 30.58
N VAL A 822 -8.11 10.56 31.43
CA VAL A 822 -7.40 10.59 32.73
C VAL A 822 -8.44 10.51 33.83
N MET A 823 -8.23 9.60 34.78
CA MET A 823 -9.03 9.59 36.01
C MET A 823 -8.77 10.88 36.78
N ASN A 824 -9.84 11.54 37.24
CA ASN A 824 -9.70 12.73 38.08
C ASN A 824 -8.93 12.37 39.36
N PRO A 825 -7.68 12.84 39.55
CA PRO A 825 -6.85 12.45 40.70
C PRO A 825 -7.35 13.04 42.03
N PHE A 826 -8.40 13.86 41.99
CA PHE A 826 -8.99 14.51 43.15
C PHE A 826 -10.38 13.97 43.51
N ALA A 827 -10.82 12.88 42.88
CA ALA A 827 -12.18 12.34 43.04
C ALA A 827 -12.53 11.96 44.49
N ASP A 828 -11.54 11.55 45.30
CA ASP A 828 -11.74 11.12 46.69
C ASP A 828 -11.75 12.27 47.73
N GLY A 829 -11.72 13.53 47.28
CA GLY A 829 -11.99 14.70 48.13
C GLY A 829 -10.81 15.18 49.00
N GLU A 830 -9.65 14.53 48.94
CA GLU A 830 -8.45 14.86 49.74
C GLU A 830 -7.71 16.16 49.32
N ALA A 831 -8.08 16.79 48.19
CA ALA A 831 -7.19 17.80 47.57
C ALA A 831 -7.90 19.00 46.91
N SER A 832 -8.81 19.66 47.61
CA SER A 832 -9.40 20.93 47.15
C SER A 832 -8.48 22.16 47.27
N ASN A 833 -7.25 22.01 47.78
CA ASN A 833 -6.29 23.10 48.03
C ASN A 833 -4.85 22.85 47.52
N ILE A 834 -4.61 21.82 46.71
CA ILE A 834 -3.28 21.52 46.17
C ILE A 834 -3.20 22.12 44.77
N GLY A 835 -2.26 23.05 44.54
CA GLY A 835 -1.93 23.48 43.19
C GLY A 835 -1.48 22.25 42.39
N GLY A 836 -2.18 21.94 41.30
CA GLY A 836 -1.90 20.76 40.48
C GLY A 836 -0.51 20.81 39.82
N GLY A 837 -0.24 19.86 38.92
CA GLY A 837 0.95 19.85 38.08
C GLY A 837 0.62 20.10 36.61
N ASP A 838 1.68 20.27 35.81
CA ASP A 838 1.58 20.44 34.36
C ASP A 838 1.98 19.14 33.64
N LEU A 839 1.22 18.75 32.62
CA LEU A 839 1.52 17.63 31.72
C LEU A 839 1.89 18.19 30.34
N TYR A 840 3.05 17.81 29.84
CA TYR A 840 3.54 18.23 28.53
C TYR A 840 3.58 17.05 27.56
N PHE A 841 3.16 17.29 26.32
CA PHE A 841 3.34 16.38 25.20
C PHE A 841 4.32 17.01 24.22
N ASN A 842 5.55 16.49 24.19
CA ASN A 842 6.52 16.84 23.17
C ASN A 842 6.31 15.92 21.96
N LEU A 843 6.09 16.50 20.78
CA LEU A 843 5.95 15.79 19.51
C LEU A 843 6.97 16.33 18.51
N GLY A 844 7.53 15.44 17.69
CA GLY A 844 8.53 15.75 16.68
C GLY A 844 9.85 15.04 16.95
N ASP A 845 10.95 15.66 16.51
CA ASP A 845 12.30 15.11 16.63
C ASP A 845 12.85 15.31 18.06
N ILE A 846 12.75 14.26 18.88
CA ILE A 846 13.22 14.24 20.27
C ILE A 846 14.57 13.54 20.35
N SER A 847 15.48 14.09 21.15
CA SER A 847 16.80 13.48 21.38
C SER A 847 16.67 12.09 22.00
N GLU A 848 17.23 11.07 21.36
CA GLU A 848 17.36 9.72 21.94
C GLU A 848 18.53 9.60 22.93
N ASP A 849 19.37 10.63 23.03
CA ASP A 849 20.49 10.70 23.98
C ASP A 849 19.99 11.04 25.40
N VAL A 850 19.53 10.02 26.12
CA VAL A 850 19.02 10.12 27.51
C VAL A 850 20.11 10.54 28.50
N LEU A 851 21.34 10.07 28.25
CA LEU A 851 22.52 10.33 29.06
C LEU A 851 23.49 11.20 28.29
N LYS A 852 23.20 12.50 28.18
CA LYS A 852 23.86 13.46 27.28
C LYS A 852 25.38 13.31 27.17
N ASP A 853 25.87 12.43 26.31
CA ASP A 853 27.31 12.19 26.07
C ASP A 853 27.59 11.84 24.61
N SER A 854 26.57 11.85 23.76
CA SER A 854 26.64 11.54 22.34
C SER A 854 27.20 10.14 22.03
N ARG A 855 27.13 9.20 22.99
CA ARG A 855 27.48 7.79 22.82
C ARG A 855 26.23 6.92 22.88
N LYS A 856 26.21 5.84 22.10
CA LYS A 856 25.15 4.83 22.17
C LYS A 856 25.45 3.85 23.30
N ALA A 857 24.78 4.01 24.44
CA ALA A 857 24.86 3.06 25.54
C ALA A 857 23.91 1.88 25.31
N TYR A 858 24.43 0.66 25.42
CA TYR A 858 23.64 -0.56 25.36
C TYR A 858 24.23 -1.63 26.29
N GLU A 859 23.38 -2.30 27.06
CA GLU A 859 23.83 -3.14 28.17
C GLU A 859 24.36 -4.50 27.69
N HIS A 860 23.76 -5.08 26.65
CA HIS A 860 24.16 -6.40 26.11
C HIS A 860 25.56 -6.40 25.46
N GLY A 861 26.14 -5.22 25.21
CA GLY A 861 27.51 -5.08 24.71
C GLY A 861 28.57 -5.00 25.81
N LEU A 862 28.17 -4.87 27.07
CA LEU A 862 29.12 -4.78 28.17
C LEU A 862 29.78 -6.13 28.42
N PRO A 863 31.09 -6.15 28.77
CA PRO A 863 31.83 -7.39 28.95
C PRO A 863 31.35 -8.16 30.18
N ILE A 864 31.17 -9.47 30.02
CA ILE A 864 30.76 -10.43 31.06
C ILE A 864 31.93 -10.75 32.03
N THR A 865 33.17 -10.43 31.64
CA THR A 865 34.37 -10.79 32.40
C THR A 865 34.61 -9.88 33.61
N VAL A 866 35.07 -10.47 34.72
CA VAL A 866 35.38 -9.77 35.98
C VAL A 866 36.55 -8.77 35.84
N ASN A 867 37.41 -8.95 34.83
CA ASN A 867 38.51 -8.05 34.46
C ASN A 867 38.45 -7.72 32.96
N PRO A 868 37.55 -6.82 32.55
CA PRO A 868 37.44 -6.43 31.16
C PRO A 868 38.68 -5.64 30.71
N THR A 869 39.13 -5.85 29.49
CA THR A 869 40.23 -5.08 28.88
C THR A 869 39.75 -3.68 28.49
N ILE A 870 40.66 -2.70 28.48
CA ILE A 870 40.36 -1.29 28.10
C ILE A 870 39.78 -1.21 26.67
N ASP A 871 40.05 -2.20 25.82
CA ASP A 871 39.53 -2.23 24.45
C ASP A 871 38.04 -2.65 24.35
N ASP A 872 37.44 -3.18 25.41
CA ASP A 872 36.04 -3.67 25.37
C ASP A 872 34.99 -2.60 25.70
N PHE A 873 35.37 -1.55 26.43
CA PHE A 873 34.46 -0.49 26.87
C PHE A 873 35.21 0.84 27.00
N ASP A 874 34.51 1.94 26.70
CA ASP A 874 34.95 3.29 27.01
C ASP A 874 34.28 3.78 28.30
N THR A 875 34.80 4.85 28.89
CA THR A 875 34.21 5.50 30.07
C THR A 875 33.77 6.91 29.74
N THR A 876 32.49 7.19 29.96
CA THR A 876 31.93 8.53 29.92
C THR A 876 31.69 9.04 31.34
N LYS A 877 31.29 10.29 31.48
CA LYS A 877 30.91 10.85 32.79
C LYS A 877 29.74 10.10 33.44
N TRP A 878 28.93 9.38 32.66
CA TRP A 878 27.77 8.62 33.15
C TRP A 878 28.10 7.19 33.56
N GLY A 879 29.16 6.61 33.02
CA GLY A 879 29.55 5.23 33.31
C GLY A 879 30.39 4.57 32.21
N ARG A 880 30.29 3.24 32.11
CA ARG A 880 30.93 2.46 31.06
C ARG A 880 29.99 2.32 29.87
N VAL A 881 30.52 2.48 28.67
CA VAL A 881 29.79 2.31 27.41
C VAL A 881 30.55 1.31 26.54
N PRO A 882 29.89 0.34 25.87
CA PRO A 882 30.58 -0.57 24.98
C PRO A 882 31.30 0.16 23.84
N ASN A 883 32.46 -0.34 23.41
CA ASN A 883 33.23 0.23 22.30
C ASN A 883 33.11 -0.60 21.01
N LYS A 884 32.08 -1.44 20.91
CA LYS A 884 31.80 -2.32 19.77
C LYS A 884 30.54 -1.81 19.04
N LEU A 885 30.29 -2.34 17.83
CA LEU A 885 29.05 -2.05 17.12
C LEU A 885 27.92 -2.91 17.68
N ASP A 886 26.75 -2.30 17.85
CA ASP A 886 25.52 -2.99 18.28
C ASP A 886 24.87 -3.70 17.09
N LEU A 887 25.23 -4.98 16.88
CA LEU A 887 24.73 -5.78 15.75
C LEU A 887 23.31 -6.32 15.98
N VAL A 888 23.02 -6.79 17.20
CA VAL A 888 21.74 -7.40 17.59
C VAL A 888 21.44 -7.05 19.05
N GLN A 889 20.22 -6.58 19.32
CA GLN A 889 19.74 -6.21 20.65
C GLN A 889 19.29 -7.44 21.45
N SER A 890 20.23 -8.26 21.87
CA SER A 890 19.96 -9.45 22.69
C SER A 890 21.10 -9.75 23.64
N PHE A 891 20.78 -10.11 24.88
CA PHE A 891 21.76 -10.68 25.81
C PHE A 891 22.14 -12.11 25.40
N SER A 892 23.35 -12.53 25.79
CA SER A 892 23.79 -13.91 25.64
C SER A 892 23.03 -14.81 26.62
N ASN A 893 22.75 -16.06 26.21
CA ASN A 893 22.18 -17.07 27.11
C ASN A 893 23.26 -17.77 27.98
N GLU A 894 24.50 -17.28 27.94
CA GLU A 894 25.59 -17.80 28.78
C GLU A 894 25.39 -17.43 30.25
N ALA A 895 25.77 -18.33 31.16
CA ALA A 895 25.61 -18.10 32.59
C ALA A 895 26.46 -16.89 33.05
N GLY A 896 25.79 -15.88 33.62
CA GLY A 896 26.41 -14.64 34.11
C GLY A 896 26.36 -13.46 33.13
N ALA A 897 25.78 -13.65 31.94
CA ALA A 897 25.48 -12.60 30.98
C ALA A 897 24.25 -11.75 31.36
#